data_AF-A0A9P6LF40-F1
#
_entry.id   AF-A0A9P6LF40-F1
#
_cell.length_a   1.000
_cell.length_b   1.000
_cell.length_c   1.000
_cell.angle_alpha   90.00
_cell.angle_beta   90.00
_cell.angle_gamma   90.00
#
_symmetry.space_group_name_H-M   'P 1'
#
loop_
_entity.id
_entity.type
_entity.pdbx_description
1 polymer ?
#
loop_
_entity_poly.entity_id
_entity_poly.type
_entity_poly.pdbx_seq_one_letter_code
_entity_poly.pdbx_strand_id
1 'polypeptide(L)'
;MADSSELPPDINRGPEILAICGTLVVIFAEMMVIIPEVQHGGGRHFQYIEPKENIVKGLHLNFVTQPLCLIGLCLAKVSVGLFLLRMTPSARMRNFILGTIIFTILSATGNLLTVFFQCRPLAFTWDTSIEGGECIPPGNLKFAAFFNSGVSVFTDLLFALLPIPMLWKVQLNWKVKSAVIGVLSLGIFATVAAIVKISFLPNYGKHGDFLFDSSDITIWTTVEICTAIVAASIPCLKPLFKAILAGSSAKYASKYNNNTHGYIRNEGTNRSGVPGNGSGNIEMFSRSRHTTAINSGFRSKMDSEESIVGPQGSAQSDGITKTMQVSVYVDEGQQKNPKDLIGVVGVGSMGAAMSLLFAENAKENVDKLRHDAMNLGLDDRITGRESYEDLCETVKAESKPGVFVFSTPHGSVGDEAVQGLLSGGGLGRGDIILDCANEQWQATERRQRELRPRGVHYIGCGVSGGYQSARSGPSFSPGGDPEIVHQVLPFLEKLAAKDRNGRPCTGYVGPGGSGHFVKMIHNGIEQGMMSILAEVWAIMVRGLGMSYEDVGKVFKNWNESGPLHDCFLIRIGAEISNAKDDHGENPLGHIRDKVVQDVEESEGTGNWTCQEAIGLHQPAATIVSAHLFRYASAFAGQRKHNKDAAGEATSSKELDVKSKEEFLSHLQMATYFGFITCFAQGMDIIQAQDKKMDWKLKYRDILQLWRGGCIIQADGIIDVLEKMYSREDRNKDDGILANIEVAKELSDSLLAAKQVIIRAIEADLCVPALSQSLEYYKYSTSTELPTQFMEAELDYFGKHMFDRKEDPFPGKPKTGEHHYEWKPAVGKRDK
;
A
#
# COMPACT_ATOMS: atom_id res chain seq x y z
N MET A 1 -41.47 -21.45 -34.91
CA MET A 1 -40.44 -20.87 -35.81
C MET A 1 -39.73 -19.78 -35.03
N ALA A 2 -38.46 -19.91 -34.66
CA ALA A 2 -37.64 -21.13 -34.60
C ALA A 2 -36.60 -20.94 -33.49
N ASP A 3 -36.36 -21.96 -32.67
CA ASP A 3 -35.25 -21.96 -31.71
C ASP A 3 -33.90 -22.06 -32.41
N SER A 4 -32.86 -21.50 -31.81
CA SER A 4 -31.48 -22.01 -31.94
C SER A 4 -30.59 -21.46 -30.82
N SER A 5 -30.02 -22.36 -30.01
CA SER A 5 -28.71 -22.24 -29.32
C SER A 5 -28.41 -20.92 -28.59
N GLU A 6 -28.24 -20.87 -27.25
CA GLU A 6 -27.29 -21.70 -26.50
C GLU A 6 -26.01 -22.02 -27.30
N LEU A 7 -25.21 -20.99 -27.57
CA LEU A 7 -23.78 -21.21 -27.84
C LEU A 7 -23.07 -21.50 -26.52
N PRO A 8 -22.26 -22.57 -26.43
CA PRO A 8 -21.59 -22.99 -25.20
C PRO A 8 -20.52 -21.97 -24.74
N PRO A 9 -19.96 -22.12 -23.52
CA PRO A 9 -18.80 -21.37 -23.06
C PRO A 9 -17.50 -21.84 -23.75
N ASP A 10 -17.51 -21.86 -25.08
CA ASP A 10 -16.35 -22.19 -25.89
C ASP A 10 -15.39 -20.99 -25.94
N ILE A 11 -14.10 -21.26 -25.74
CA ILE A 11 -13.06 -20.22 -25.61
C ILE A 11 -12.58 -19.83 -27.01
N ASN A 12 -13.51 -19.27 -27.78
CA ASN A 12 -13.21 -18.48 -28.98
C ASN A 12 -12.48 -17.20 -28.54
N ARG A 13 -11.16 -17.33 -28.34
CA ARG A 13 -10.26 -16.20 -28.15
C ARG A 13 -10.44 -15.26 -29.33
N GLY A 14 -10.97 -14.06 -29.08
CA GLY A 14 -11.19 -13.08 -30.14
C GLY A 14 -9.88 -12.83 -30.93
N PRO A 15 -9.93 -12.64 -32.25
CA PRO A 15 -8.72 -12.45 -33.06
C PRO A 15 -7.90 -11.22 -32.59
N GLU A 16 -8.54 -10.24 -31.93
CA GLU A 16 -7.86 -9.14 -31.24
C GLU A 16 -6.93 -9.62 -30.12
N ILE A 17 -7.30 -10.64 -29.36
CA ILE A 17 -6.48 -11.22 -28.28
C ILE A 17 -5.29 -11.98 -28.87
N LEU A 18 -5.50 -12.75 -29.93
CA LEU A 18 -4.42 -13.45 -30.63
C LEU A 18 -3.41 -12.46 -31.24
N ALA A 19 -3.87 -11.31 -31.76
CA ALA A 19 -3.00 -10.23 -32.23
C ALA A 19 -2.18 -9.58 -31.10
N ILE A 20 -2.77 -9.34 -29.91
CA ILE A 20 -2.01 -8.84 -28.73
C ILE A 20 -0.97 -9.87 -28.29
N CYS A 21 -1.34 -11.16 -28.19
CA CYS A 21 -0.39 -12.21 -27.84
C CYS A 21 0.76 -12.32 -28.86
N GLY A 22 0.47 -12.15 -30.16
CA GLY A 22 1.49 -12.05 -31.20
C GLY A 22 2.41 -10.84 -31.01
N THR A 23 1.83 -9.66 -30.74
CA THR A 23 2.59 -8.43 -30.45
C THR A 23 3.52 -8.61 -29.24
N LEU A 24 3.02 -9.22 -28.16
CA LEU A 24 3.80 -9.52 -26.95
C LEU A 24 4.98 -10.45 -27.24
N VAL A 25 4.77 -11.53 -28.00
CA VAL A 25 5.86 -12.43 -28.41
C VAL A 25 6.89 -11.69 -29.28
N VAL A 26 6.45 -10.81 -30.19
CA VAL A 26 7.34 -10.03 -31.06
C VAL A 26 8.16 -9.01 -30.27
N ILE A 27 7.58 -8.27 -29.32
CA ILE A 27 8.35 -7.30 -28.52
C ILE A 27 9.28 -7.98 -27.51
N PHE A 28 8.95 -9.19 -27.01
CA PHE A 28 9.93 -9.99 -26.27
C PHE A 28 11.10 -10.44 -27.16
N ALA A 29 10.85 -10.81 -28.42
CA ALA A 29 11.91 -11.11 -29.39
C ALA A 29 12.74 -9.87 -29.74
N GLU A 30 12.10 -8.70 -29.90
CA GLU A 30 12.74 -7.39 -30.11
C GLU A 30 13.73 -7.07 -28.98
N MET A 31 13.30 -7.17 -27.72
CA MET A 31 14.19 -6.94 -26.55
C MET A 31 15.36 -7.94 -26.51
N MET A 32 15.13 -9.21 -26.86
CA MET A 32 16.17 -10.24 -26.91
C MET A 32 17.20 -10.04 -28.05
N VAL A 33 16.92 -9.18 -29.03
CA VAL A 33 17.87 -8.75 -30.07
C VAL A 33 18.55 -7.42 -29.69
N ILE A 34 17.79 -6.45 -29.17
CA ILE A 34 18.30 -5.12 -28.77
C ILE A 34 19.32 -5.22 -27.62
N ILE A 35 19.15 -6.14 -26.66
CA ILE A 35 20.11 -6.30 -25.55
C ILE A 35 21.51 -6.71 -26.09
N PRO A 36 21.65 -7.76 -26.94
CA PRO A 36 22.88 -8.02 -27.69
C PRO A 36 23.32 -6.88 -28.63
N GLU A 37 22.40 -6.16 -29.26
CA GLU A 37 22.73 -5.05 -30.18
C GLU A 37 23.49 -3.94 -29.45
N VAL A 38 23.00 -3.50 -28.29
CA VAL A 38 23.65 -2.49 -27.43
C VAL A 38 25.01 -2.99 -26.91
N GLN A 39 25.15 -4.28 -26.60
CA GLN A 39 26.44 -4.88 -26.21
C GLN A 39 27.48 -4.82 -27.34
N HIS A 40 27.05 -4.91 -28.60
CA HIS A 40 27.93 -4.78 -29.78
C HIS A 40 28.05 -3.34 -30.31
N GLY A 41 27.45 -2.36 -29.64
CA GLY A 41 27.62 -0.93 -29.92
C GLY A 41 26.39 -0.18 -30.45
N GLY A 42 25.20 -0.78 -30.44
CA GLY A 42 23.95 -0.05 -30.65
C GLY A 42 23.84 1.16 -29.71
N GLY A 43 23.47 2.33 -30.24
CA GLY A 43 23.48 3.60 -29.52
C GLY A 43 24.87 4.24 -29.29
N ARG A 44 25.93 3.72 -29.92
CA ARG A 44 27.29 4.30 -29.88
C ARG A 44 27.76 4.66 -31.28
N HIS A 45 28.48 5.77 -31.39
CA HIS A 45 29.17 6.14 -32.62
C HIS A 45 30.24 5.10 -33.00
N PHE A 46 30.36 4.76 -34.28
CA PHE A 46 31.36 3.80 -34.80
C PHE A 46 32.80 4.05 -34.31
N GLN A 47 33.18 5.31 -34.10
CA GLN A 47 34.50 5.71 -33.59
C GLN A 47 34.83 5.24 -32.15
N TYR A 48 33.82 4.80 -31.39
CA TYR A 48 33.95 4.33 -30.01
C TYR A 48 33.61 2.84 -29.84
N ILE A 49 33.59 2.06 -30.94
CA ILE A 49 33.29 0.63 -30.92
C ILE A 49 34.57 -0.17 -31.18
N GLU A 50 35.09 -0.81 -30.12
CA GLU A 50 36.22 -1.75 -30.19
C GLU A 50 35.83 -3.14 -29.63
N PRO A 51 36.37 -4.24 -30.18
CA PRO A 51 37.03 -4.33 -31.49
C PRO A 51 36.05 -4.03 -32.65
N LYS A 52 36.58 -3.58 -33.80
CA LYS A 52 35.77 -3.16 -34.96
C LYS A 52 34.88 -4.25 -35.57
N GLU A 53 35.18 -5.53 -35.31
CA GLU A 53 34.31 -6.67 -35.67
C GLU A 53 32.91 -6.57 -35.04
N ASN A 54 32.79 -5.89 -33.89
CA ASN A 54 31.49 -5.65 -33.24
C ASN A 54 30.57 -4.75 -34.07
N ILE A 55 31.10 -3.87 -34.93
CA ILE A 55 30.30 -3.00 -35.80
C ILE A 55 29.46 -3.83 -36.77
N VAL A 56 30.05 -4.85 -37.41
CA VAL A 56 29.34 -5.77 -38.33
C VAL A 56 28.28 -6.58 -37.58
N LYS A 57 28.59 -7.06 -36.37
CA LYS A 57 27.63 -7.81 -35.52
C LYS A 57 26.48 -6.92 -35.05
N GLY A 58 26.77 -5.70 -34.64
CA GLY A 58 25.78 -4.70 -34.26
C GLY A 58 24.86 -4.35 -35.43
N LEU A 59 25.41 -4.06 -36.62
CA LEU A 59 24.63 -3.75 -37.81
C LEU A 59 23.73 -4.91 -38.26
N HIS A 60 24.21 -6.15 -38.13
CA HIS A 60 23.39 -7.34 -38.39
C HIS A 60 22.24 -7.49 -37.38
N LEU A 61 22.48 -7.22 -36.09
CA LEU A 61 21.42 -7.23 -35.06
C LEU A 61 20.41 -6.09 -35.28
N ASN A 62 20.88 -4.88 -35.60
CA ASN A 62 20.04 -3.73 -35.96
C ASN A 62 19.14 -4.03 -37.17
N PHE A 63 19.67 -4.72 -38.18
CA PHE A 63 18.87 -5.20 -39.31
C PHE A 63 17.78 -6.20 -38.88
N VAL A 64 18.01 -7.04 -37.86
CA VAL A 64 16.98 -7.96 -37.32
C VAL A 64 15.95 -7.23 -36.46
N THR A 65 16.35 -6.17 -35.73
CA THR A 65 15.46 -5.32 -34.94
C THR A 65 14.40 -4.63 -35.82
N GLN A 66 14.78 -4.11 -37.01
CA GLN A 66 13.87 -3.34 -37.89
C GLN A 66 12.59 -4.12 -38.33
N PRO A 67 12.67 -5.35 -38.86
CA PRO A 67 11.50 -6.20 -39.12
C PRO A 67 10.64 -6.49 -37.89
N LEU A 68 11.25 -6.72 -36.71
CA LEU A 68 10.51 -7.02 -35.48
C LEU A 68 9.64 -5.83 -35.06
N CYS A 69 10.23 -4.63 -35.03
CA CYS A 69 9.49 -3.39 -34.74
C CYS A 69 8.33 -3.17 -35.73
N LEU A 70 8.54 -3.38 -37.04
CA LEU A 70 7.47 -3.23 -38.06
C LEU A 70 6.34 -4.25 -37.87
N ILE A 71 6.66 -5.50 -37.56
CA ILE A 71 5.67 -6.56 -37.33
C ILE A 71 4.90 -6.31 -36.03
N GLY A 72 5.59 -5.96 -34.94
CA GLY A 72 4.97 -5.66 -33.65
C GLY A 72 4.00 -4.47 -33.75
N LEU A 73 4.44 -3.39 -34.39
CA LEU A 73 3.62 -2.20 -34.62
C LEU A 73 2.39 -2.49 -35.50
N CYS A 74 2.54 -3.32 -36.54
CA CYS A 74 1.40 -3.76 -37.35
C CYS A 74 0.41 -4.60 -36.54
N LEU A 75 0.88 -5.60 -35.77
CA LEU A 75 0.01 -6.48 -34.98
C LEU A 75 -0.73 -5.71 -33.88
N ALA A 76 -0.08 -4.74 -33.24
CA ALA A 76 -0.71 -3.87 -32.24
C ALA A 76 -1.88 -3.07 -32.85
N LYS A 77 -1.66 -2.45 -34.01
CA LYS A 77 -2.67 -1.64 -34.72
C LYS A 77 -3.79 -2.51 -35.30
N VAL A 78 -3.48 -3.70 -35.78
CA VAL A 78 -4.48 -4.70 -36.21
C VAL A 78 -5.37 -5.12 -35.02
N SER A 79 -4.81 -5.33 -33.82
CA SER A 79 -5.61 -5.62 -32.62
C SER A 79 -6.58 -4.48 -32.28
N VAL A 80 -6.08 -3.23 -32.20
CA VAL A 80 -6.92 -2.06 -31.92
C VAL A 80 -8.04 -1.94 -32.96
N GLY A 81 -7.72 -2.13 -34.25
CA GLY A 81 -8.71 -2.16 -35.32
C GLY A 81 -9.77 -3.26 -35.13
N LEU A 82 -9.38 -4.50 -34.81
CA LEU A 82 -10.30 -5.63 -34.56
C LEU A 82 -11.18 -5.39 -33.33
N PHE A 83 -10.63 -4.79 -32.27
CA PHE A 83 -11.40 -4.38 -31.09
C PHE A 83 -12.46 -3.31 -31.44
N LEU A 84 -12.09 -2.28 -32.20
CA LEU A 84 -13.05 -1.25 -32.66
C LEU A 84 -14.09 -1.83 -33.62
N LEU A 85 -13.72 -2.81 -34.43
CA LEU A 85 -14.64 -3.56 -35.30
C LEU A 85 -15.71 -4.29 -34.47
N ARG A 86 -15.30 -4.93 -33.36
CA ARG A 86 -16.18 -5.62 -32.40
C ARG A 86 -17.14 -4.67 -31.67
N MET A 87 -16.75 -3.40 -31.47
CA MET A 87 -17.61 -2.37 -30.86
C MET A 87 -18.60 -1.69 -31.82
N THR A 88 -18.43 -1.84 -33.13
CA THR A 88 -19.12 -1.00 -34.13
C THR A 88 -20.44 -1.59 -34.64
N PRO A 89 -21.62 -1.00 -34.33
CA PRO A 89 -22.91 -1.48 -34.85
C PRO A 89 -23.22 -0.98 -36.28
N SER A 90 -22.51 0.05 -36.77
CA SER A 90 -22.78 0.66 -38.07
C SER A 90 -22.04 -0.06 -39.19
N ALA A 91 -22.77 -0.68 -40.13
CA ALA A 91 -22.18 -1.40 -41.27
C ALA A 91 -21.23 -0.54 -42.13
N ARG A 92 -21.51 0.77 -42.29
CA ARG A 92 -20.63 1.70 -43.01
C ARG A 92 -19.29 1.88 -42.29
N MET A 93 -19.33 2.06 -40.97
CA MET A 93 -18.12 2.27 -40.16
C MET A 93 -17.35 0.96 -39.95
N ARG A 94 -18.03 -0.18 -39.88
CA ARG A 94 -17.43 -1.52 -39.88
C ARG A 94 -16.60 -1.76 -41.15
N ASN A 95 -17.15 -1.41 -42.31
CA ASN A 95 -16.43 -1.53 -43.59
C ASN A 95 -15.26 -0.54 -43.67
N PHE A 96 -15.39 0.67 -43.11
CA PHE A 96 -14.29 1.64 -43.03
C PHE A 96 -13.13 1.11 -42.17
N ILE A 97 -13.41 0.59 -40.96
CA ILE A 97 -12.41 0.01 -40.05
C ILE A 97 -11.70 -1.19 -40.70
N LEU A 98 -12.43 -2.07 -41.41
CA LEU A 98 -11.81 -3.14 -42.21
C LEU A 98 -10.87 -2.59 -43.29
N GLY A 99 -11.27 -1.51 -43.98
CA GLY A 99 -10.40 -0.80 -44.92
C GLY A 99 -9.12 -0.28 -44.26
N THR A 100 -9.20 0.32 -43.08
CA THR A 100 -8.02 0.78 -42.30
C THR A 100 -7.11 -0.37 -41.88
N ILE A 101 -7.67 -1.50 -41.43
CA ILE A 101 -6.90 -2.70 -41.06
C ILE A 101 -6.15 -3.24 -42.28
N ILE A 102 -6.83 -3.42 -43.42
CA ILE A 102 -6.24 -3.91 -44.67
C ILE A 102 -5.15 -2.95 -45.16
N PHE A 103 -5.39 -1.64 -45.14
CA PHE A 103 -4.40 -0.62 -45.50
C PHE A 103 -3.16 -0.67 -44.61
N THR A 104 -3.34 -0.84 -43.29
CA THR A 104 -2.24 -0.96 -42.32
C THR A 104 -1.37 -2.18 -42.63
N ILE A 105 -1.99 -3.35 -42.86
CA ILE A 105 -1.28 -4.59 -43.20
C ILE A 105 -0.53 -4.45 -44.53
N LEU A 106 -1.16 -3.88 -45.56
CA LEU A 106 -0.53 -3.67 -46.88
C LEU A 106 0.66 -2.70 -46.79
N SER A 107 0.53 -1.59 -46.06
CA SER A 107 1.63 -0.64 -45.87
C SER A 107 2.78 -1.25 -45.06
N ALA A 108 2.49 -1.95 -43.97
CA ALA A 108 3.51 -2.66 -43.18
C ALA A 108 4.22 -3.73 -44.01
N THR A 109 3.50 -4.47 -44.87
CA THR A 109 4.08 -5.46 -45.79
C THR A 109 5.00 -4.79 -46.81
N GLY A 110 4.61 -3.66 -47.39
CA GLY A 110 5.46 -2.90 -48.32
C GLY A 110 6.75 -2.37 -47.67
N ASN A 111 6.66 -1.90 -46.43
CA ASN A 111 7.82 -1.41 -45.67
C ASN A 111 8.74 -2.58 -45.24
N LEU A 112 8.18 -3.72 -44.85
CA LEU A 112 8.92 -4.95 -44.54
C LEU A 112 9.68 -5.48 -45.77
N LEU A 113 9.03 -5.50 -46.95
CA LEU A 113 9.68 -5.84 -48.22
C LEU A 113 10.79 -4.84 -48.59
N THR A 114 10.61 -3.55 -48.27
CA THR A 114 11.64 -2.53 -48.50
C THR A 114 12.89 -2.84 -47.67
N VAL A 115 12.76 -3.21 -46.39
CA VAL A 115 13.89 -3.61 -45.54
C VAL A 115 14.58 -4.88 -46.08
N PHE A 116 13.83 -5.93 -46.43
CA PHE A 116 14.42 -7.18 -46.94
C PHE A 116 15.06 -7.09 -48.34
N PHE A 117 14.76 -6.05 -49.12
CA PHE A 117 15.31 -5.84 -50.46
C PHE A 117 16.11 -4.53 -50.61
N GLN A 118 16.51 -3.90 -49.49
CA GLN A 118 17.24 -2.63 -49.51
C GLN A 118 18.65 -2.72 -50.08
N CYS A 119 19.29 -3.89 -50.07
CA CYS A 119 20.62 -4.13 -50.63
C CYS A 119 20.68 -5.47 -51.39
N ARG A 120 21.57 -5.55 -52.39
CA ARG A 120 21.85 -6.73 -53.20
C ARG A 120 23.36 -6.96 -53.25
N PRO A 121 23.89 -8.07 -52.70
CA PRO A 121 23.21 -9.05 -51.86
C PRO A 121 22.76 -8.43 -50.51
N LEU A 122 21.78 -9.04 -49.84
CA LEU A 122 21.21 -8.51 -48.59
C LEU A 122 22.27 -8.26 -47.50
N ALA A 123 23.27 -9.13 -47.41
CA ALA A 123 24.37 -9.04 -46.44
C ALA A 123 25.18 -7.73 -46.54
N PHE A 124 25.16 -7.06 -47.70
CA PHE A 124 25.80 -5.75 -47.89
C PHE A 124 25.17 -4.64 -47.03
N THR A 125 24.02 -4.91 -46.38
CA THR A 125 23.42 -4.06 -45.34
C THR A 125 24.32 -3.91 -44.10
N TRP A 126 25.03 -4.98 -43.70
CA TRP A 126 25.82 -5.02 -42.46
C TRP A 126 27.30 -5.33 -42.69
N ASP A 127 27.66 -5.89 -43.84
CA ASP A 127 29.04 -6.11 -44.28
C ASP A 127 29.28 -5.43 -45.65
N THR A 128 29.82 -4.21 -45.59
CA THR A 128 30.15 -3.42 -46.79
C THR A 128 31.45 -3.84 -47.47
N SER A 129 32.09 -4.95 -47.06
CA SER A 129 33.29 -5.47 -47.73
C SER A 129 32.99 -6.35 -48.95
N ILE A 130 31.73 -6.71 -49.17
CA ILE A 130 31.29 -7.58 -50.27
C ILE A 130 31.37 -6.83 -51.61
N GLU A 131 32.23 -7.29 -52.51
CA GLU A 131 32.37 -6.74 -53.86
C GLU A 131 31.08 -6.86 -54.69
N GLY A 132 30.76 -5.81 -55.45
CA GLY A 132 29.56 -5.76 -56.30
C GLY A 132 28.24 -5.51 -55.55
N GLY A 133 28.30 -5.15 -54.27
CA GLY A 133 27.12 -4.77 -53.49
C GLY A 133 26.52 -3.41 -53.90
N GLU A 134 25.19 -3.36 -54.10
CA GLU A 134 24.44 -2.12 -54.31
C GLU A 134 23.25 -2.03 -53.34
N CYS A 135 22.98 -0.83 -52.82
CA CYS A 135 21.82 -0.54 -51.97
C CYS A 135 20.91 0.53 -52.58
N ILE A 136 19.64 0.54 -52.17
CA ILE A 136 18.69 1.61 -52.43
C ILE A 136 19.27 2.94 -51.89
N PRO A 137 19.29 4.03 -52.68
CA PRO A 137 19.86 5.31 -52.25
C PRO A 137 19.26 5.81 -50.92
N PRO A 138 20.06 6.37 -49.99
CA PRO A 138 19.57 6.81 -48.68
C PRO A 138 18.40 7.81 -48.71
N GLY A 139 18.28 8.62 -49.77
CA GLY A 139 17.12 9.50 -49.98
C GLY A 139 15.80 8.74 -50.14
N ASN A 140 15.82 7.59 -50.82
CA ASN A 140 14.64 6.74 -51.01
C ASN A 140 14.29 5.97 -49.73
N LEU A 141 15.30 5.52 -48.98
CA LEU A 141 15.10 4.91 -47.66
C LEU A 141 14.54 5.91 -46.64
N LYS A 142 15.03 7.16 -46.62
CA LYS A 142 14.43 8.26 -45.84
C LYS A 142 12.98 8.51 -46.26
N PHE A 143 12.67 8.56 -47.56
CA PHE A 143 11.30 8.71 -48.05
C PHE A 143 10.38 7.58 -47.57
N ALA A 144 10.83 6.32 -47.64
CA ALA A 144 10.09 5.17 -47.12
C ALA A 144 9.88 5.25 -45.59
N ALA A 145 10.88 5.68 -44.83
CA ALA A 145 10.79 5.87 -43.38
C ALA A 145 9.79 7.01 -43.01
N PHE A 146 9.82 8.13 -43.72
CA PHE A 146 8.86 9.23 -43.53
C PHE A 146 7.43 8.79 -43.91
N PHE A 147 7.28 8.04 -45.01
CA PHE A 147 5.98 7.48 -45.41
C PHE A 147 5.43 6.50 -44.35
N ASN A 148 6.25 5.56 -43.88
CA ASN A 148 5.89 4.63 -42.79
C ASN A 148 5.47 5.39 -41.52
N SER A 149 6.25 6.38 -41.11
CA SER A 149 5.97 7.16 -39.89
C SER A 149 4.71 8.02 -40.03
N GLY A 150 4.47 8.61 -41.21
CA GLY A 150 3.25 9.36 -41.52
C GLY A 150 2.00 8.47 -41.56
N VAL A 151 2.10 7.26 -42.12
CA VAL A 151 1.06 6.22 -42.04
C VAL A 151 0.83 5.79 -40.58
N SER A 152 1.88 5.73 -39.76
CA SER A 152 1.76 5.45 -38.31
C SER A 152 0.93 6.51 -37.61
N VAL A 153 1.34 7.79 -37.69
CA VAL A 153 0.62 8.94 -37.10
C VAL A 153 -0.83 9.00 -37.58
N PHE A 154 -1.07 8.79 -38.88
CA PHE A 154 -2.42 8.79 -39.44
C PHE A 154 -3.28 7.65 -38.90
N THR A 155 -2.76 6.43 -38.80
CA THR A 155 -3.51 5.27 -38.30
C THR A 155 -3.79 5.37 -36.80
N ASP A 156 -2.86 5.87 -35.98
CA ASP A 156 -3.08 6.06 -34.55
C ASP A 156 -4.10 7.15 -34.28
N LEU A 157 -3.97 8.32 -34.94
CA LEU A 157 -4.94 9.40 -34.80
C LEU A 157 -6.33 8.97 -35.28
N LEU A 158 -6.41 8.16 -36.35
CA LEU A 158 -7.67 7.63 -36.86
C LEU A 158 -8.31 6.65 -35.87
N PHE A 159 -7.56 5.69 -35.32
CA PHE A 159 -8.08 4.77 -34.30
C PHE A 159 -8.38 5.46 -32.96
N ALA A 160 -7.68 6.55 -32.62
CA ALA A 160 -7.98 7.39 -31.46
C ALA A 160 -9.26 8.22 -31.64
N LEU A 161 -9.56 8.72 -32.85
CA LEU A 161 -10.73 9.59 -33.08
C LEU A 161 -12.01 8.82 -33.45
N LEU A 162 -11.91 7.66 -34.13
CA LEU A 162 -13.06 6.83 -34.53
C LEU A 162 -14.08 6.48 -33.42
N PRO A 163 -13.69 6.22 -32.15
CA PRO A 163 -14.64 5.91 -31.10
C PRO A 163 -15.49 7.12 -30.67
N ILE A 164 -15.02 8.35 -30.88
CA ILE A 164 -15.65 9.55 -30.31
C ILE A 164 -17.06 9.77 -30.89
N PRO A 165 -17.29 9.78 -32.23
CA PRO A 165 -18.64 9.90 -32.79
C PRO A 165 -19.53 8.70 -32.50
N MET A 166 -18.95 7.51 -32.37
CA MET A 166 -19.67 6.26 -32.07
C MET A 166 -20.33 6.31 -30.69
N LEU A 167 -19.64 6.90 -29.71
CA LEU A 167 -20.01 6.84 -28.30
C LEU A 167 -20.76 8.10 -27.84
N TRP A 168 -20.67 9.21 -28.57
CA TRP A 168 -21.36 10.48 -28.28
C TRP A 168 -22.90 10.33 -28.15
N LYS A 169 -23.50 9.46 -28.97
CA LYS A 169 -24.96 9.24 -28.99
C LYS A 169 -25.44 8.15 -28.03
N VAL A 170 -24.54 7.54 -27.24
CA VAL A 170 -24.87 6.42 -26.36
C VAL A 170 -24.83 6.90 -24.90
N GLN A 171 -25.91 6.67 -24.15
CA GLN A 171 -25.96 6.95 -22.72
C GLN A 171 -25.17 5.88 -21.93
N LEU A 172 -23.85 6.02 -21.96
CA LEU A 172 -22.92 5.10 -21.31
C LEU A 172 -22.83 5.37 -19.80
N ASN A 173 -22.87 4.30 -19.01
CA ASN A 173 -22.51 4.32 -17.59
C ASN A 173 -21.10 4.92 -17.42
N TRP A 174 -20.90 5.74 -16.38
CA TRP A 174 -19.62 6.40 -16.10
C TRP A 174 -18.42 5.44 -16.06
N LYS A 175 -18.60 4.21 -15.54
CA LYS A 175 -17.56 3.16 -15.53
C LYS A 175 -17.15 2.64 -16.92
N VAL A 176 -17.97 2.86 -17.95
CA VAL A 176 -17.62 2.62 -19.37
C VAL A 176 -17.05 3.89 -20.00
N LYS A 177 -17.61 5.06 -19.66
CA LYS A 177 -17.12 6.36 -20.15
C LYS A 177 -15.68 6.64 -19.73
N SER A 178 -15.27 6.27 -18.51
CA SER A 178 -13.88 6.38 -18.03
C SER A 178 -12.92 5.46 -18.79
N ALA A 179 -13.28 4.19 -19.00
CA ALA A 179 -12.47 3.25 -19.79
C ALA A 179 -12.29 3.73 -21.24
N VAL A 180 -13.34 4.31 -21.84
CA VAL A 180 -13.28 4.97 -23.15
C VAL A 180 -12.30 6.15 -23.12
N ILE A 181 -12.39 7.06 -22.15
CA ILE A 181 -11.47 8.20 -22.01
C ILE A 181 -10.01 7.73 -21.86
N GLY A 182 -9.77 6.64 -21.12
CA GLY A 182 -8.44 6.03 -20.99
C GLY A 182 -7.88 5.53 -22.33
N VAL A 183 -8.65 4.77 -23.11
CA VAL A 183 -8.23 4.30 -24.45
C VAL A 183 -8.00 5.48 -25.42
N LEU A 184 -8.87 6.51 -25.37
CA LEU A 184 -8.71 7.72 -26.19
C LEU A 184 -7.43 8.50 -25.85
N SER A 185 -7.12 8.68 -24.56
CA SER A 185 -5.90 9.40 -24.14
C SER A 185 -4.61 8.67 -24.51
N LEU A 186 -4.57 7.34 -24.42
CA LEU A 186 -3.42 6.54 -24.84
C LEU A 186 -3.24 6.52 -26.37
N GLY A 187 -4.33 6.54 -27.15
CA GLY A 187 -4.23 6.70 -28.61
C GLY A 187 -3.62 8.06 -29.02
N ILE A 188 -3.93 9.12 -28.28
CA ILE A 188 -3.28 10.43 -28.45
C ILE A 188 -1.80 10.35 -28.06
N PHE A 189 -1.44 9.67 -26.96
CA PHE A 189 -0.03 9.49 -26.56
C PHE A 189 0.79 8.70 -27.60
N ALA A 190 0.24 7.61 -28.16
CA ALA A 190 0.88 6.87 -29.26
C ALA A 190 1.09 7.76 -30.50
N THR A 191 0.10 8.60 -30.84
CA THR A 191 0.22 9.60 -31.92
C THR A 191 1.36 10.59 -31.64
N VAL A 192 1.54 11.04 -30.39
CA VAL A 192 2.66 11.92 -30.00
C VAL A 192 4.00 11.21 -30.12
N ALA A 193 4.13 9.96 -29.66
CA ALA A 193 5.36 9.17 -29.82
C ALA A 193 5.75 9.00 -31.30
N ALA A 194 4.77 8.71 -32.17
CA ALA A 194 4.96 8.62 -33.61
C ALA A 194 5.36 9.96 -34.26
N ILE A 195 4.86 11.10 -33.75
CA ILE A 195 5.29 12.44 -34.19
C ILE A 195 6.71 12.75 -33.71
N VAL A 196 7.07 12.43 -32.46
CA VAL A 196 8.42 12.66 -31.94
C VAL A 196 9.45 11.87 -32.75
N LYS A 197 9.15 10.61 -33.11
CA LYS A 197 9.98 9.79 -34.02
C LYS A 197 10.31 10.48 -35.34
N ILE A 198 9.35 11.18 -35.96
CA ILE A 198 9.54 11.92 -37.22
C ILE A 198 10.63 13.01 -37.09
N SER A 199 10.88 13.54 -35.90
CA SER A 199 11.94 14.55 -35.69
C SER A 199 13.37 14.00 -35.80
N PHE A 200 13.58 12.69 -35.64
CA PHE A 200 14.89 12.03 -35.72
C PHE A 200 15.23 11.52 -37.15
N LEU A 201 14.23 11.21 -37.97
CA LEU A 201 14.39 10.76 -39.37
C LEU A 201 15.26 11.65 -40.28
N PRO A 202 15.32 13.00 -40.14
CA PRO A 202 16.26 13.83 -40.90
C PRO A 202 17.72 13.43 -40.71
N ASN A 203 18.10 13.00 -39.49
CA ASN A 203 19.46 12.59 -39.15
C ASN A 203 19.76 11.15 -39.56
N TYR A 204 18.76 10.26 -39.61
CA TYR A 204 18.94 8.83 -39.93
C TYR A 204 19.83 8.55 -41.16
N GLY A 205 20.99 7.94 -41.00
CA GLY A 205 21.91 7.62 -42.09
C GLY A 205 22.56 8.85 -42.76
N LYS A 206 22.61 9.99 -42.07
CA LYS A 206 23.25 11.23 -42.56
C LYS A 206 24.77 11.20 -42.37
N HIS A 207 25.24 10.47 -41.36
CA HIS A 207 26.66 10.36 -41.00
C HIS A 207 27.26 8.99 -41.32
N GLY A 208 26.47 8.06 -41.87
CA GLY A 208 26.84 6.65 -42.08
C GLY A 208 26.87 5.80 -40.80
N ASP A 209 26.60 6.42 -39.66
CA ASP A 209 26.74 5.86 -38.32
C ASP A 209 25.42 5.20 -37.86
N PHE A 210 24.97 4.19 -38.61
CA PHE A 210 23.62 3.63 -38.49
C PHE A 210 23.28 3.05 -37.10
N LEU A 211 24.28 2.64 -36.31
CA LEU A 211 24.08 2.17 -34.94
C LEU A 211 23.75 3.29 -33.94
N PHE A 212 24.24 4.50 -34.20
CA PHE A 212 23.86 5.69 -33.44
C PHE A 212 22.55 6.27 -34.01
N ASP A 213 22.52 6.53 -35.32
CA ASP A 213 21.44 7.21 -36.06
C ASP A 213 20.06 6.49 -35.95
N SER A 214 20.03 5.19 -35.64
CA SER A 214 18.78 4.41 -35.47
C SER A 214 18.24 4.36 -34.04
N SER A 215 19.06 4.65 -33.02
CA SER A 215 18.75 4.30 -31.63
C SER A 215 17.48 4.99 -31.09
N ASP A 216 17.35 6.31 -31.27
CA ASP A 216 16.15 7.08 -30.93
C ASP A 216 14.89 6.58 -31.69
N ILE A 217 15.06 6.18 -32.95
CA ILE A 217 13.96 5.71 -33.81
C ILE A 217 13.43 4.37 -33.32
N THR A 218 14.32 3.47 -32.87
CA THR A 218 13.96 2.23 -32.19
C THR A 218 13.25 2.52 -30.88
N ILE A 219 13.84 3.32 -29.97
CA ILE A 219 13.26 3.67 -28.66
C ILE A 219 11.83 4.21 -28.80
N TRP A 220 11.61 5.21 -29.66
CA TRP A 220 10.28 5.79 -29.85
C TRP A 220 9.29 4.82 -30.53
N THR A 221 9.77 3.85 -31.33
CA THR A 221 8.93 2.80 -31.89
C THR A 221 8.54 1.75 -30.83
N THR A 222 9.46 1.32 -29.97
CA THR A 222 9.16 0.43 -28.85
C THR A 222 8.13 1.09 -27.89
N VAL A 223 8.26 2.39 -27.62
CA VAL A 223 7.27 3.17 -26.82
C VAL A 223 5.89 3.22 -27.50
N GLU A 224 5.83 3.41 -28.83
CA GLU A 224 4.60 3.39 -29.63
C GLU A 224 3.91 2.02 -29.53
N ILE A 225 4.66 0.91 -29.67
CA ILE A 225 4.15 -0.47 -29.54
C ILE A 225 3.66 -0.75 -28.10
N CYS A 226 4.46 -0.43 -27.08
CA CYS A 226 4.07 -0.60 -25.67
C CYS A 226 2.78 0.16 -25.33
N THR A 227 2.66 1.41 -25.79
CA THR A 227 1.44 2.22 -25.61
C THR A 227 0.22 1.55 -26.25
N ALA A 228 0.37 1.03 -27.48
CA ALA A 228 -0.70 0.35 -28.20
C ALA A 228 -1.11 -0.97 -27.52
N ILE A 229 -0.17 -1.74 -26.96
CA ILE A 229 -0.47 -2.94 -26.14
C ILE A 229 -1.33 -2.58 -24.93
N VAL A 230 -0.97 -1.54 -24.18
CA VAL A 230 -1.73 -1.09 -22.99
C VAL A 230 -3.13 -0.62 -23.40
N ALA A 231 -3.23 0.22 -24.44
CA ALA A 231 -4.51 0.72 -24.96
C ALA A 231 -5.44 -0.41 -25.42
N ALA A 232 -4.91 -1.42 -26.13
CA ALA A 232 -5.67 -2.60 -26.58
C ALA A 232 -6.07 -3.54 -25.42
N SER A 233 -5.32 -3.54 -24.32
CA SER A 233 -5.56 -4.43 -23.17
C SER A 233 -6.61 -3.90 -22.19
N ILE A 234 -6.73 -2.58 -22.00
CA ILE A 234 -7.69 -1.95 -21.06
C ILE A 234 -9.15 -2.47 -21.18
N PRO A 235 -9.73 -2.66 -22.39
CA PRO A 235 -11.06 -3.24 -22.53
C PRO A 235 -11.16 -4.70 -22.05
N CYS A 236 -10.10 -5.48 -22.25
CA CYS A 236 -10.00 -6.86 -21.78
C CYS A 236 -9.70 -6.97 -20.28
N LEU A 237 -9.13 -5.92 -19.67
CA LEU A 237 -9.02 -5.78 -18.21
C LEU A 237 -10.37 -5.49 -17.53
N LYS A 238 -11.47 -5.23 -18.28
CA LYS A 238 -12.80 -4.96 -17.69
C LYS A 238 -13.29 -6.01 -16.68
N PRO A 239 -13.04 -7.34 -16.80
CA PRO A 239 -13.37 -8.32 -15.76
C PRO A 239 -12.48 -8.19 -14.53
N LEU A 240 -11.21 -7.83 -14.68
CA LEU A 240 -10.27 -7.60 -13.57
C LEU A 240 -10.60 -6.29 -12.84
N PHE A 241 -10.81 -5.19 -13.58
CA PHE A 241 -11.39 -3.96 -13.05
C PHE A 241 -12.78 -4.19 -12.45
N LYS A 242 -13.58 -5.14 -12.94
CA LYS A 242 -14.84 -5.53 -12.29
C LYS A 242 -14.60 -6.40 -11.05
N ALA A 243 -13.56 -7.22 -10.96
CA ALA A 243 -13.22 -7.92 -9.71
C ALA A 243 -12.82 -6.90 -8.63
N ILE A 244 -11.88 -6.00 -8.96
CA ILE A 244 -11.42 -4.90 -8.11
C ILE A 244 -12.60 -3.98 -7.72
N LEU A 245 -13.35 -3.45 -8.71
CA LEU A 245 -14.48 -2.54 -8.45
C LEU A 245 -15.78 -3.24 -8.04
N ALA A 246 -15.87 -4.58 -8.00
CA ALA A 246 -16.99 -5.32 -7.37
C ALA A 246 -16.63 -5.77 -5.95
N GLY A 247 -15.33 -5.92 -5.62
CA GLY A 247 -14.84 -5.68 -4.26
C GLY A 247 -15.30 -4.32 -3.71
N SER A 248 -15.62 -3.36 -4.58
CA SER A 248 -16.27 -2.08 -4.26
C SER A 248 -17.73 -1.94 -4.77
N SER A 249 -18.41 -2.99 -5.25
CA SER A 249 -19.77 -2.92 -5.83
C SER A 249 -20.48 -4.29 -5.98
N ALA A 250 -20.75 -4.98 -4.87
CA ALA A 250 -21.49 -6.26 -4.84
C ALA A 250 -22.89 -6.17 -4.18
N LYS A 251 -23.62 -5.07 -4.37
CA LYS A 251 -25.09 -4.98 -4.21
C LYS A 251 -25.70 -4.39 -5.49
N TYR A 252 -26.83 -4.86 -6.02
CA TYR A 252 -27.57 -6.12 -5.82
C TYR A 252 -28.53 -6.32 -7.02
N ALA A 253 -29.52 -7.21 -6.88
CA ALA A 253 -30.73 -7.36 -7.71
C ALA A 253 -30.64 -8.27 -8.95
N SER A 254 -31.05 -9.53 -8.74
CA SER A 254 -32.16 -10.04 -9.53
C SER A 254 -33.41 -9.21 -9.20
N LYS A 255 -34.11 -8.70 -10.23
CA LYS A 255 -35.55 -8.41 -10.14
C LYS A 255 -36.19 -8.60 -11.51
N TYR A 256 -37.36 -9.24 -11.51
CA TYR A 256 -38.13 -9.52 -12.72
C TYR A 256 -38.45 -8.22 -13.49
N ASN A 257 -38.34 -8.30 -14.81
CA ASN A 257 -38.93 -7.32 -15.70
C ASN A 257 -40.46 -7.51 -15.71
N ASN A 258 -41.22 -6.43 -15.53
CA ASN A 258 -42.60 -6.36 -15.99
C ASN A 258 -43.00 -4.89 -16.15
N ASN A 259 -42.89 -4.39 -17.37
CA ASN A 259 -43.30 -3.02 -17.71
C ASN A 259 -43.83 -2.95 -19.15
N THR A 260 -45.15 -3.13 -19.32
CA THR A 260 -45.85 -2.71 -20.54
C THR A 260 -47.33 -2.47 -20.31
N HIS A 261 -47.80 -1.34 -20.84
CA HIS A 261 -49.17 -1.07 -21.32
C HIS A 261 -50.27 -0.97 -20.25
N GLY A 262 -50.67 0.27 -19.96
CA GLY A 262 -52.02 0.53 -19.49
C GLY A 262 -53.03 0.51 -20.64
N TYR A 263 -54.27 0.14 -20.33
CA TYR A 263 -55.44 0.40 -21.17
C TYR A 263 -56.49 1.11 -20.32
N ILE A 264 -56.97 2.26 -20.79
CA ILE A 264 -58.14 2.92 -20.20
C ILE A 264 -59.39 2.36 -20.86
N ARG A 265 -60.32 1.82 -20.05
CA ARG A 265 -61.74 1.76 -20.39
C ARG A 265 -62.60 1.76 -19.12
N ASN A 266 -63.73 2.47 -19.19
CA ASN A 266 -64.67 2.65 -18.09
C ASN A 266 -65.33 1.33 -17.65
N GLU A 267 -65.71 1.21 -16.37
CA GLU A 267 -67.09 1.39 -15.89
C GLU A 267 -67.16 1.29 -14.35
N GLY A 268 -68.35 1.44 -13.74
CA GLY A 268 -68.60 0.81 -12.42
C GLY A 268 -68.71 1.68 -11.15
N THR A 269 -69.42 2.81 -11.20
CA THR A 269 -70.34 3.34 -10.15
C THR A 269 -69.96 3.47 -8.65
N ASN A 270 -70.54 4.52 -8.03
CA ASN A 270 -70.80 4.73 -6.59
C ASN A 270 -69.60 5.01 -5.64
N ARG A 271 -69.79 5.70 -4.50
CA ARG A 271 -70.52 6.96 -4.17
C ARG A 271 -70.21 7.28 -2.70
N SER A 272 -70.28 8.56 -2.30
CA SER A 272 -70.12 9.09 -0.92
C SER A 272 -68.74 8.88 -0.24
N GLY A 273 -68.21 9.87 0.50
CA GLY A 273 -68.69 11.26 0.64
C GLY A 273 -67.91 12.11 1.64
N VAL A 274 -68.31 13.39 1.73
CA VAL A 274 -67.85 14.45 2.66
C VAL A 274 -66.43 15.03 2.39
N PRO A 275 -66.29 16.37 2.25
CA PRO A 275 -64.99 17.02 2.00
C PRO A 275 -64.34 17.59 3.28
N GLY A 276 -63.00 17.68 3.28
CA GLY A 276 -62.22 18.48 4.23
C GLY A 276 -61.41 19.54 3.48
N ASN A 277 -61.57 20.81 3.83
CA ASN A 277 -60.91 21.93 3.14
C ASN A 277 -59.56 22.27 3.79
N GLY A 278 -58.51 22.54 3.01
CA GLY A 278 -57.14 22.63 3.53
C GLY A 278 -56.13 23.18 2.52
N SER A 279 -56.31 24.43 2.09
CA SER A 279 -55.38 25.14 1.20
C SER A 279 -54.04 25.42 1.89
N GLY A 280 -52.93 24.94 1.31
CA GLY A 280 -51.58 25.16 1.80
C GLY A 280 -50.55 25.19 0.67
N ASN A 281 -50.50 26.31 -0.05
CA ASN A 281 -49.53 26.50 -1.14
C ASN A 281 -48.10 26.60 -0.58
N ILE A 282 -47.19 25.77 -1.07
CA ILE A 282 -45.74 26.03 -0.99
C ILE A 282 -45.22 26.08 -2.42
N GLU A 283 -45.29 27.25 -3.04
CA GLU A 283 -44.60 27.51 -4.30
C GLU A 283 -43.10 27.70 -4.04
N MET A 284 -42.31 27.20 -5.00
CA MET A 284 -40.86 27.25 -4.98
C MET A 284 -40.34 28.59 -5.48
N PHE A 285 -39.65 29.37 -4.64
CA PHE A 285 -38.89 30.53 -5.10
C PHE A 285 -37.43 30.54 -4.64
N SER A 286 -36.54 30.71 -5.61
CA SER A 286 -35.10 30.83 -5.43
C SER A 286 -34.68 32.29 -5.23
N ARG A 287 -33.76 32.57 -4.29
CA ARG A 287 -32.86 33.72 -4.46
C ARG A 287 -31.52 33.63 -3.73
N SER A 288 -30.47 33.70 -4.56
CA SER A 288 -29.20 34.43 -4.39
C SER A 288 -28.59 34.64 -2.99
N ARG A 289 -27.37 34.11 -2.85
CA ARG A 289 -26.15 34.73 -2.27
C ARG A 289 -26.36 35.96 -1.36
N HIS A 290 -25.91 35.84 -0.12
CA HIS A 290 -25.05 36.84 0.50
C HIS A 290 -23.87 36.14 1.20
N THR A 291 -22.65 36.46 0.79
CA THR A 291 -21.41 36.05 1.46
C THR A 291 -20.89 37.23 2.27
N THR A 292 -20.97 37.14 3.59
CA THR A 292 -20.28 38.05 4.51
C THR A 292 -19.20 37.26 5.22
N ALA A 293 -17.94 37.54 4.92
CA ALA A 293 -16.82 36.90 5.61
C ALA A 293 -16.64 37.53 7.00
N ILE A 294 -16.64 36.70 8.03
CA ILE A 294 -16.07 37.03 9.35
C ILE A 294 -14.89 36.08 9.54
N ASN A 295 -13.75 36.66 9.91
CA ASN A 295 -12.48 35.96 10.08
C ASN A 295 -12.22 35.74 11.58
N SER A 296 -11.29 34.85 11.92
CA SER A 296 -11.09 34.20 13.24
C SER A 296 -12.00 32.98 13.47
N GLY A 297 -11.52 31.89 14.07
CA GLY A 297 -10.15 31.61 14.50
C GLY A 297 -9.86 30.10 14.61
N PHE A 298 -8.59 29.76 14.82
CA PHE A 298 -8.05 28.44 15.17
C PHE A 298 -8.70 27.19 14.56
N ARG A 299 -8.03 26.61 13.55
CA ARG A 299 -8.27 25.22 13.14
C ARG A 299 -6.96 24.54 12.78
N SER A 300 -6.29 23.99 13.79
CA SER A 300 -5.16 23.09 13.57
C SER A 300 -5.65 21.84 12.85
N LYS A 301 -5.18 21.61 11.63
CA LYS A 301 -5.23 20.27 11.05
C LYS A 301 -4.30 19.37 11.84
N MET A 302 -4.84 18.28 12.36
CA MET A 302 -4.04 17.17 12.89
C MET A 302 -3.72 16.25 11.71
N ASP A 303 -2.70 16.63 10.93
CA ASP A 303 -2.23 15.84 9.79
C ASP A 303 -1.25 14.75 10.30
N SER A 304 -1.60 13.48 10.09
CA SER A 304 -0.76 12.32 10.40
C SER A 304 0.31 12.13 9.32
N GLU A 305 1.55 12.48 9.64
CA GLU A 305 2.82 12.30 8.91
C GLU A 305 2.90 12.58 7.40
N GLU A 306 2.10 11.91 6.58
CA GLU A 306 2.45 11.67 5.17
C GLU A 306 1.88 12.73 4.20
N SER A 307 1.04 13.65 4.68
CA SER A 307 0.56 14.82 3.92
C SER A 307 1.61 15.95 3.81
N ILE A 308 2.81 15.62 3.32
CA ILE A 308 3.84 16.61 2.93
C ILE A 308 3.51 17.25 1.58
N VAL A 309 2.84 16.52 0.68
CA VAL A 309 2.44 17.02 -0.65
C VAL A 309 1.16 17.85 -0.55
N GLY A 310 1.23 19.13 -0.91
CA GLY A 310 0.08 20.04 -0.89
C GLY A 310 -0.99 19.70 -1.95
N PRO A 311 -2.27 20.02 -1.71
CA PRO A 311 -3.34 19.69 -2.64
C PRO A 311 -3.28 20.53 -3.92
N GLN A 312 -2.95 19.84 -5.03
CA GLN A 312 -2.98 20.30 -6.44
C GLN A 312 -1.88 21.27 -6.89
N GLY A 313 -1.22 20.93 -8.01
CA GLY A 313 -1.11 21.91 -9.09
C GLY A 313 0.26 22.31 -9.66
N SER A 314 1.34 21.55 -9.45
CA SER A 314 2.57 21.73 -10.26
C SER A 314 3.23 20.40 -10.60
N ALA A 315 3.85 20.33 -11.78
CA ALA A 315 4.43 19.12 -12.34
C ALA A 315 5.91 19.34 -12.64
N GLN A 316 6.75 19.21 -11.61
CA GLN A 316 8.19 19.09 -11.76
C GLN A 316 8.74 18.26 -10.59
N SER A 317 9.72 17.40 -10.86
CA SER A 317 10.27 16.44 -9.88
C SER A 317 11.48 17.02 -9.18
N ASP A 318 11.25 17.91 -8.22
CA ASP A 318 12.23 18.25 -7.20
C ASP A 318 11.94 17.40 -5.94
N GLY A 319 12.98 16.94 -5.27
CA GLY A 319 12.88 16.07 -4.09
C GLY A 319 12.34 16.78 -2.84
N ILE A 320 12.51 16.15 -1.66
CA ILE A 320 12.02 16.64 -0.37
C ILE A 320 12.43 18.10 -0.13
N THR A 321 11.50 19.02 -0.39
CA THR A 321 11.78 20.47 -0.55
C THR A 321 11.93 21.21 0.78
N LYS A 322 12.06 20.46 1.89
CA LYS A 322 12.23 20.96 3.25
C LYS A 322 13.11 19.99 4.05
N THR A 323 14.34 20.39 4.28
CA THR A 323 15.25 19.70 5.21
C THR A 323 15.71 20.66 6.29
N MET A 324 16.17 20.09 7.40
CA MET A 324 16.64 20.83 8.56
C MET A 324 17.91 20.18 9.07
N GLN A 325 18.90 20.96 9.47
CA GLN A 325 19.92 20.52 10.43
C GLN A 325 19.25 20.39 11.83
N VAL A 326 19.91 19.89 12.88
CA VAL A 326 19.63 20.22 14.31
C VAL A 326 20.95 20.27 15.09
N SER A 327 21.10 21.20 16.03
CA SER A 327 22.39 21.49 16.72
C SER A 327 22.47 20.90 18.15
N VAL A 328 23.05 19.71 18.30
CA VAL A 328 22.82 18.82 19.44
C VAL A 328 23.89 18.90 20.55
N TYR A 329 23.76 19.84 21.49
CA TYR A 329 24.65 19.91 22.66
C TYR A 329 24.34 18.85 23.75
N VAL A 330 25.38 18.15 24.24
CA VAL A 330 25.29 17.24 25.41
C VAL A 330 26.12 17.81 26.57
N ASP A 331 25.43 18.27 27.61
CA ASP A 331 26.05 18.92 28.78
C ASP A 331 26.37 17.88 29.88
N GLU A 332 27.44 17.10 29.68
CA GLU A 332 28.01 16.23 30.70
C GLU A 332 29.44 16.66 31.08
N GLY A 333 29.69 16.74 32.39
CA GLY A 333 30.86 17.38 32.99
C GLY A 333 32.20 16.62 32.92
N GLN A 334 32.51 15.91 31.82
CA GLN A 334 33.88 15.44 31.54
C GLN A 334 34.09 15.05 30.05
N GLN A 335 35.09 15.68 29.41
CA GLN A 335 35.53 15.50 28.02
C GLN A 335 34.46 15.71 26.92
N LYS A 336 34.59 16.81 26.16
CA LYS A 336 33.86 17.02 24.90
C LYS A 336 34.18 15.92 23.89
N ASN A 337 33.18 15.13 23.49
CA ASN A 337 33.25 14.23 22.35
C ASN A 337 32.59 14.89 21.11
N PRO A 338 33.10 14.68 19.88
CA PRO A 338 32.74 15.50 18.71
C PRO A 338 31.45 15.03 18.00
N LYS A 339 30.27 15.32 18.56
CA LYS A 339 28.96 14.93 17.98
C LYS A 339 27.85 15.99 18.12
N ASP A 340 28.19 17.28 18.08
CA ASP A 340 27.26 18.36 18.42
C ASP A 340 26.32 18.80 17.26
N LEU A 341 26.21 18.04 16.16
CA LEU A 341 25.37 18.39 15.01
C LEU A 341 24.79 17.16 14.28
N ILE A 342 23.51 17.24 13.89
CA ILE A 342 22.80 16.22 13.11
C ILE A 342 22.03 16.86 11.93
N GLY A 343 21.69 16.06 10.93
CA GLY A 343 20.69 16.40 9.90
C GLY A 343 19.34 15.75 10.20
N VAL A 344 18.26 16.35 9.74
CA VAL A 344 16.88 15.84 9.78
C VAL A 344 16.23 16.01 8.40
N VAL A 345 15.81 14.89 7.82
CA VAL A 345 15.20 14.82 6.48
C VAL A 345 13.76 14.33 6.59
N GLY A 346 12.80 15.09 6.06
CA GLY A 346 11.39 14.87 6.30
C GLY A 346 10.94 15.56 7.59
N VAL A 347 10.02 16.52 7.46
CA VAL A 347 9.68 17.50 8.52
C VAL A 347 8.17 17.63 8.68
N GLY A 348 7.49 16.48 8.68
CA GLY A 348 6.07 16.32 9.01
C GLY A 348 5.78 16.57 10.50
N SER A 349 4.60 16.19 10.98
CA SER A 349 4.18 16.46 12.37
C SER A 349 5.12 15.86 13.42
N MET A 350 5.57 14.61 13.23
CA MET A 350 6.54 13.94 14.09
C MET A 350 7.96 14.40 13.80
N GLY A 351 8.36 14.58 12.53
CA GLY A 351 9.69 15.12 12.20
C GLY A 351 9.96 16.51 12.79
N ALA A 352 8.93 17.35 12.83
CA ALA A 352 8.92 18.63 13.53
C ALA A 352 8.99 18.46 15.06
N ALA A 353 8.17 17.59 15.64
CA ALA A 353 8.17 17.33 17.09
C ALA A 353 9.48 16.71 17.59
N MET A 354 10.07 15.79 16.82
CA MET A 354 11.38 15.19 17.05
C MET A 354 12.49 16.23 16.90
N SER A 355 12.43 17.10 15.90
CA SER A 355 13.37 18.23 15.78
C SER A 355 13.26 19.17 16.98
N LEU A 356 12.06 19.38 17.54
CA LEU A 356 11.86 20.10 18.80
C LEU A 356 12.36 19.32 20.03
N LEU A 357 12.21 18.00 20.11
CA LEU A 357 12.74 17.19 21.22
C LEU A 357 14.27 17.15 21.22
N PHE A 358 14.85 16.93 20.04
CA PHE A 358 16.29 17.02 19.78
C PHE A 358 16.75 18.41 20.21
N ALA A 359 16.08 19.47 19.72
CA ALA A 359 16.34 20.85 20.11
C ALA A 359 16.24 21.08 21.63
N GLU A 360 15.13 20.77 22.30
CA GLU A 360 14.92 21.10 23.71
C GLU A 360 15.98 20.46 24.63
N ASN A 361 16.47 19.28 24.27
CA ASN A 361 17.59 18.62 24.94
C ASN A 361 18.97 19.12 24.47
N ALA A 362 19.04 19.68 23.27
CA ALA A 362 20.24 19.82 22.46
C ALA A 362 19.96 20.78 21.27
N LYS A 363 19.94 22.09 21.56
CA LYS A 363 19.27 23.15 20.79
C LYS A 363 19.97 23.51 19.47
N GLU A 364 19.35 23.48 18.27
CA GLU A 364 17.94 23.84 17.92
C GLU A 364 17.64 23.50 16.39
N ASN A 365 16.45 23.73 15.73
CA ASN A 365 16.26 24.11 14.24
C ASN A 365 14.84 24.43 13.58
N VAL A 366 14.79 24.96 12.32
CA VAL A 366 13.75 25.77 11.51
C VAL A 366 12.51 25.01 10.94
N ASP A 367 11.46 25.49 10.21
CA ASP A 367 10.94 26.82 9.75
C ASP A 367 9.48 27.12 10.17
N LYS A 368 8.52 26.20 9.95
CA LYS A 368 7.25 26.27 10.70
C LYS A 368 7.58 26.13 12.20
N LEU A 369 8.56 25.26 12.47
CA LEU A 369 9.30 25.21 13.72
C LEU A 369 9.92 26.55 14.09
N ARG A 370 10.65 27.26 13.20
CA ARG A 370 11.15 28.63 13.49
C ARG A 370 10.04 29.58 13.95
N HIS A 371 8.80 29.46 13.48
CA HIS A 371 7.71 30.28 13.99
C HIS A 371 7.24 29.84 15.38
N ASP A 372 6.99 28.54 15.58
CA ASP A 372 6.64 27.96 16.89
C ASP A 372 7.78 28.12 17.93
N ALA A 373 9.02 28.22 17.47
CA ALA A 373 10.23 28.25 18.25
C ALA A 373 10.73 29.68 18.51
N MET A 374 10.54 30.63 17.59
CA MET A 374 10.55 32.07 17.90
C MET A 374 9.57 32.37 19.06
N ASN A 375 8.40 31.73 19.09
CA ASN A 375 7.45 31.84 20.20
C ASN A 375 7.93 31.17 21.51
N LEU A 376 8.95 30.31 21.47
CA LEU A 376 9.52 29.60 22.62
C LEU A 376 10.89 30.16 23.07
N GLY A 377 11.44 31.18 22.40
CA GLY A 377 12.80 31.66 22.65
C GLY A 377 13.88 30.69 22.15
N LEU A 378 13.60 30.08 21.01
CA LEU A 378 14.37 29.04 20.35
C LEU A 378 14.54 29.44 18.86
N ASP A 379 15.44 30.38 18.57
CA ASP A 379 15.75 30.78 17.18
C ASP A 379 17.26 30.84 16.81
N ASP A 380 18.21 30.75 17.76
CA ASP A 380 19.41 31.60 17.64
C ASP A 380 20.59 31.16 16.74
N ARG A 381 21.02 29.90 16.47
CA ARG A 381 20.69 28.51 16.85
C ARG A 381 19.72 27.68 16.02
N ILE A 382 18.65 28.23 15.45
CA ILE A 382 17.66 27.50 14.63
C ILE A 382 17.93 27.76 13.13
N THR A 383 18.17 26.73 12.30
CA THR A 383 18.51 26.86 10.87
C THR A 383 17.84 25.83 9.95
N GLY A 384 17.48 26.24 8.72
CA GLY A 384 16.89 25.37 7.69
C GLY A 384 17.85 25.11 6.54
N ARG A 385 17.51 24.17 5.65
CA ARG A 385 18.29 23.87 4.45
C ARG A 385 17.42 23.60 3.23
N GLU A 386 17.76 24.30 2.14
CA GLU A 386 17.07 24.24 0.86
C GLU A 386 17.64 23.15 -0.07
N SER A 387 18.79 22.55 0.27
CA SER A 387 19.44 21.49 -0.50
C SER A 387 20.14 20.44 0.38
N TYR A 388 20.43 19.27 -0.19
CA TYR A 388 21.12 18.17 0.51
C TYR A 388 22.64 18.39 0.62
N GLU A 389 23.19 19.12 -0.36
CA GLU A 389 24.55 19.62 -0.43
C GLU A 389 24.92 20.37 0.86
N ASP A 390 24.21 21.47 1.14
CA ASP A 390 24.45 22.37 2.28
C ASP A 390 24.15 21.68 3.64
N LEU A 391 23.12 20.82 3.67
CA LEU A 391 22.82 19.99 4.84
C LEU A 391 23.99 19.07 5.19
N CYS A 392 24.54 18.32 4.22
CA CYS A 392 25.65 17.42 4.48
C CYS A 392 26.97 18.16 4.73
N GLU A 393 27.27 19.23 4.00
CA GLU A 393 28.47 20.04 4.24
C GLU A 393 28.48 20.60 5.65
N THR A 394 27.37 21.17 6.13
CA THR A 394 27.28 21.70 7.49
C THR A 394 27.38 20.58 8.54
N VAL A 395 26.60 19.50 8.40
CA VAL A 395 26.62 18.39 9.37
C VAL A 395 28.02 17.78 9.51
N LYS A 396 28.76 17.64 8.41
CA LYS A 396 30.08 17.00 8.38
C LYS A 396 31.25 17.95 8.65
N ALA A 397 31.00 19.26 8.75
CA ALA A 397 31.96 20.23 9.29
C ALA A 397 32.10 20.05 10.81
N GLU A 398 30.98 20.00 11.53
CA GLU A 398 30.93 20.00 13.00
C GLU A 398 30.85 18.59 13.63
N SER A 399 30.33 17.58 12.92
CA SER A 399 30.06 16.24 13.47
C SER A 399 30.74 15.13 12.66
N LYS A 400 31.47 14.23 13.34
CA LYS A 400 32.18 13.10 12.71
C LYS A 400 32.06 11.83 13.56
N PRO A 401 31.38 10.76 13.07
CA PRO A 401 30.66 10.68 11.78
C PRO A 401 29.46 11.64 11.70
N GLY A 402 29.11 12.09 10.50
CA GLY A 402 27.87 12.86 10.30
C GLY A 402 26.65 11.97 10.53
N VAL A 403 25.62 12.48 11.22
CA VAL A 403 24.40 11.72 11.55
C VAL A 403 23.19 12.39 10.90
N PHE A 404 22.39 11.62 10.16
CA PHE A 404 21.24 12.10 9.41
C PHE A 404 19.99 11.31 9.80
N VAL A 405 19.08 11.94 10.53
CA VAL A 405 17.81 11.33 10.98
C VAL A 405 16.75 11.50 9.90
N PHE A 406 16.01 10.45 9.54
CA PHE A 406 14.89 10.55 8.59
C PHE A 406 13.55 10.48 9.33
N SER A 407 12.61 11.35 9.01
CA SER A 407 11.20 11.29 9.40
C SER A 407 10.33 11.51 8.15
N THR A 408 10.52 10.62 7.18
CA THR A 408 9.83 10.65 5.88
C THR A 408 8.58 9.77 5.88
N PRO A 409 7.65 9.99 4.93
CA PRO A 409 6.71 8.96 4.51
C PRO A 409 7.43 7.68 4.10
N HIS A 410 6.74 6.55 4.19
CA HIS A 410 7.28 5.24 3.77
C HIS A 410 7.40 5.11 2.24
N GLY A 411 8.16 4.12 1.76
CA GLY A 411 8.32 3.86 0.32
C GLY A 411 9.44 4.69 -0.33
N SER A 412 9.23 5.18 -1.56
CA SER A 412 10.32 5.74 -2.40
C SER A 412 10.96 7.00 -1.82
N VAL A 413 10.24 7.76 -0.99
CA VAL A 413 10.73 9.03 -0.42
C VAL A 413 12.00 8.83 0.42
N GLY A 414 12.12 7.69 1.13
CA GLY A 414 13.33 7.33 1.85
C GLY A 414 14.51 6.96 0.93
N ASP A 415 14.25 6.36 -0.23
CA ASP A 415 15.28 6.07 -1.23
C ASP A 415 15.71 7.33 -1.99
N GLU A 416 14.78 8.23 -2.29
CA GLU A 416 15.04 9.56 -2.88
C GLU A 416 15.90 10.41 -1.93
N ALA A 417 15.63 10.39 -0.63
CA ALA A 417 16.47 11.00 0.40
C ALA A 417 17.89 10.42 0.42
N VAL A 418 18.03 9.09 0.38
CA VAL A 418 19.35 8.43 0.27
C VAL A 418 20.09 8.88 -0.99
N GLN A 419 19.44 8.89 -2.16
CA GLN A 419 20.11 9.30 -3.41
C GLN A 419 20.48 10.80 -3.42
N GLY A 420 19.68 11.67 -2.82
CA GLY A 420 19.98 13.10 -2.67
C GLY A 420 21.22 13.35 -1.81
N LEU A 421 21.28 12.74 -0.62
CA LEU A 421 22.44 12.83 0.27
C LEU A 421 23.71 12.19 -0.35
N LEU A 422 23.57 11.10 -1.11
CA LEU A 422 24.69 10.47 -1.82
C LEU A 422 25.22 11.30 -3.00
N SER A 423 24.31 11.86 -3.82
CA SER A 423 24.66 12.47 -5.11
C SER A 423 25.00 13.96 -4.99
N GLY A 424 24.28 14.67 -4.11
CA GLY A 424 24.51 16.08 -3.81
C GLY A 424 25.31 16.27 -2.52
N GLY A 425 24.82 15.70 -1.42
CA GLY A 425 25.43 15.85 -0.08
C GLY A 425 26.83 15.23 0.09
N GLY A 426 27.28 14.38 -0.83
CA GLY A 426 28.56 13.68 -0.70
C GLY A 426 28.64 12.80 0.57
N LEU A 427 27.51 12.24 1.01
CA LEU A 427 27.40 11.29 2.12
C LEU A 427 28.40 10.13 1.94
N GLY A 428 29.25 9.89 2.94
CA GLY A 428 30.51 9.17 2.76
C GLY A 428 30.87 8.20 3.88
N ARG A 429 32.08 7.64 3.77
CA ARG A 429 32.56 6.57 4.64
C ARG A 429 32.56 6.97 6.12
N GLY A 430 31.77 6.28 6.93
CA GLY A 430 31.57 6.50 8.35
C GLY A 430 30.26 7.21 8.69
N ASP A 431 29.68 7.98 7.77
CA ASP A 431 28.43 8.71 8.01
C ASP A 431 27.27 7.73 8.29
N ILE A 432 26.34 8.16 9.15
CA ILE A 432 25.24 7.34 9.70
C ILE A 432 23.90 7.94 9.28
N ILE A 433 23.06 7.16 8.61
CA ILE A 433 21.62 7.44 8.53
C ILE A 433 20.92 6.72 9.68
N LEU A 434 20.09 7.46 10.42
CA LEU A 434 19.16 6.96 11.43
C LEU A 434 17.74 7.12 10.88
N ASP A 435 17.24 6.08 10.23
CA ASP A 435 15.89 6.09 9.67
C ASP A 435 14.87 5.90 10.79
N CYS A 436 14.05 6.92 11.04
CA CYS A 436 12.99 6.92 12.05
C CYS A 436 11.58 6.88 11.45
N ALA A 437 11.47 6.63 10.13
CA ALA A 437 10.20 6.49 9.43
C ALA A 437 9.42 5.22 9.85
N ASN A 438 8.14 5.15 9.46
CA ASN A 438 7.36 3.91 9.55
C ASN A 438 7.67 2.99 8.35
N GLU A 439 8.94 2.60 8.17
CA GLU A 439 9.39 1.87 6.98
C GLU A 439 9.22 0.34 7.09
N GLN A 440 9.03 -0.32 5.96
CA GLN A 440 9.02 -1.77 5.86
C GLN A 440 10.43 -2.35 6.09
N TRP A 441 10.59 -3.30 7.02
CA TRP A 441 11.91 -3.79 7.47
C TRP A 441 12.78 -4.38 6.34
N GLN A 442 12.20 -4.99 5.30
CA GLN A 442 12.95 -5.45 4.13
C GLN A 442 13.61 -4.30 3.34
N ALA A 443 12.98 -3.11 3.30
CA ALA A 443 13.57 -1.93 2.66
C ALA A 443 14.76 -1.40 3.48
N THR A 444 14.71 -1.49 4.81
CA THR A 444 15.86 -1.20 5.68
C THR A 444 17.05 -2.12 5.41
N GLU A 445 16.83 -3.44 5.32
CA GLU A 445 17.90 -4.40 4.99
C GLU A 445 18.43 -4.24 3.56
N ARG A 446 17.60 -3.76 2.62
CA ARG A 446 18.02 -3.38 1.28
C ARG A 446 18.95 -2.16 1.33
N ARG A 447 18.52 -1.05 1.95
CA ARG A 447 19.31 0.20 2.07
C ARG A 447 20.63 -0.05 2.81
N GLN A 448 20.62 -0.81 3.90
CA GLN A 448 21.83 -1.27 4.60
C GLN A 448 22.82 -1.98 3.66
N ARG A 449 22.32 -2.89 2.81
CA ARG A 449 23.13 -3.67 1.85
C ARG A 449 23.69 -2.81 0.71
N GLU A 450 22.95 -1.82 0.24
CA GLU A 450 23.33 -0.91 -0.86
C GLU A 450 24.29 0.20 -0.41
N LEU A 451 24.26 0.57 0.88
CA LEU A 451 25.14 1.59 1.48
C LEU A 451 26.45 1.01 2.04
N ARG A 452 26.44 -0.25 2.51
CA ARG A 452 27.63 -0.91 3.07
C ARG A 452 28.89 -0.86 2.18
N PRO A 453 28.84 -1.01 0.84
CA PRO A 453 30.03 -0.89 -0.02
C PRO A 453 30.62 0.53 -0.07
N ARG A 454 29.79 1.56 0.14
CA ARG A 454 30.22 2.97 0.27
C ARG A 454 30.78 3.28 1.66
N GLY A 455 30.58 2.38 2.61
CA GLY A 455 30.92 2.57 4.02
C GLY A 455 30.01 3.58 4.75
N VAL A 456 28.84 3.86 4.19
CA VAL A 456 27.75 4.59 4.87
C VAL A 456 26.97 3.57 5.69
N HIS A 457 26.60 3.92 6.92
CA HIS A 457 25.84 3.07 7.83
C HIS A 457 24.36 3.47 7.86
N TYR A 458 23.46 2.51 8.05
CA TYR A 458 22.01 2.74 8.04
C TYR A 458 21.34 1.96 9.19
N ILE A 459 20.73 2.67 10.13
CA ILE A 459 19.99 2.12 11.27
C ILE A 459 18.49 2.29 10.98
N GLY A 460 17.69 1.24 11.13
CA GLY A 460 16.24 1.37 11.18
C GLY A 460 15.79 1.50 12.63
N CYS A 461 15.15 2.61 12.99
CA CYS A 461 14.87 3.02 14.36
C CYS A 461 13.42 3.47 14.51
N GLY A 462 12.51 2.51 14.63
CA GLY A 462 11.09 2.84 14.74
C GLY A 462 10.76 3.70 15.96
N VAL A 463 10.07 4.82 15.74
CA VAL A 463 9.68 5.77 16.81
C VAL A 463 8.21 5.61 17.13
N SER A 464 7.85 5.44 18.42
CA SER A 464 6.46 5.33 18.87
C SER A 464 6.09 6.40 19.89
N GLY A 465 4.86 6.90 19.82
CA GLY A 465 4.32 7.89 20.77
C GLY A 465 3.44 9.00 20.20
N GLY A 466 3.37 9.12 18.86
CA GLY A 466 2.64 10.21 18.20
C GLY A 466 3.29 11.58 18.39
N TYR A 467 2.75 12.63 17.74
CA TYR A 467 3.39 13.95 17.70
C TYR A 467 3.57 14.61 19.08
N GLN A 468 2.73 14.26 20.07
CA GLN A 468 2.82 14.79 21.43
C GLN A 468 4.02 14.18 22.18
N SER A 469 4.09 12.84 22.25
CA SER A 469 5.20 12.16 22.94
C SER A 469 6.50 12.28 22.16
N ALA A 470 6.46 12.45 20.84
CA ALA A 470 7.63 12.81 20.03
C ALA A 470 8.30 14.13 20.44
N ARG A 471 7.62 14.99 21.22
CA ARG A 471 8.23 16.15 21.91
C ARG A 471 8.63 15.86 23.37
N SER A 472 7.81 15.12 24.13
CA SER A 472 8.08 14.84 25.55
C SER A 472 8.96 13.61 25.83
N GLY A 473 9.45 12.95 24.79
CA GLY A 473 10.19 11.68 24.84
C GLY A 473 9.36 10.51 24.32
N PRO A 474 9.63 9.98 23.12
CA PRO A 474 8.99 8.80 22.57
C PRO A 474 9.74 7.51 22.99
N SER A 475 9.23 6.37 22.55
CA SER A 475 10.00 5.11 22.52
C SER A 475 10.78 5.02 21.20
N PHE A 476 12.04 4.59 21.25
CA PHE A 476 12.90 4.38 20.07
C PHE A 476 13.33 2.91 19.98
N SER A 477 13.19 2.27 18.82
CA SER A 477 13.57 0.86 18.60
C SER A 477 14.64 0.69 17.51
N PRO A 478 15.91 1.05 17.76
CA PRO A 478 17.00 0.97 16.80
C PRO A 478 17.51 -0.47 16.56
N GLY A 479 17.58 -0.86 15.29
CA GLY A 479 18.19 -2.10 14.81
C GLY A 479 19.11 -1.89 13.61
N GLY A 480 20.14 -2.72 13.50
CA GLY A 480 21.18 -2.62 12.49
C GLY A 480 22.53 -3.12 12.99
N ASP A 481 23.62 -2.58 12.43
CA ASP A 481 24.98 -2.93 12.86
C ASP A 481 25.19 -2.55 14.35
N PRO A 482 25.57 -3.49 15.22
CA PRO A 482 25.66 -3.24 16.65
C PRO A 482 26.69 -2.15 16.99
N GLU A 483 27.83 -2.09 16.32
CA GLU A 483 28.88 -1.10 16.63
C GLU A 483 28.43 0.33 16.29
N ILE A 484 27.48 0.46 15.35
CA ILE A 484 26.92 1.75 14.92
C ILE A 484 25.71 2.14 15.77
N VAL A 485 24.85 1.18 16.15
CA VAL A 485 23.73 1.49 17.06
C VAL A 485 24.26 1.95 18.42
N HIS A 486 25.26 1.28 19.00
CA HIS A 486 25.86 1.74 20.27
C HIS A 486 26.53 3.13 20.17
N GLN A 487 26.88 3.60 18.96
CA GLN A 487 27.40 4.96 18.74
C GLN A 487 26.34 6.07 18.71
N VAL A 488 25.06 5.73 18.53
CA VAL A 488 23.93 6.68 18.61
C VAL A 488 23.04 6.44 19.83
N LEU A 489 23.17 5.27 20.48
CA LEU A 489 22.34 4.88 21.61
C LEU A 489 22.35 5.89 22.77
N PRO A 490 23.49 6.48 23.23
CA PRO A 490 23.47 7.48 24.31
C PRO A 490 22.67 8.75 23.97
N PHE A 491 22.64 9.15 22.69
CA PHE A 491 21.79 10.24 22.21
C PHE A 491 20.31 9.85 22.29
N LEU A 492 19.95 8.65 21.82
CA LEU A 492 18.58 8.14 21.95
C LEU A 492 18.17 7.96 23.42
N GLU A 493 19.06 7.50 24.29
CA GLU A 493 18.80 7.29 25.72
C GLU A 493 18.51 8.60 26.45
N LYS A 494 19.18 9.70 26.09
CA LYS A 494 18.88 11.05 26.60
C LYS A 494 17.46 11.50 26.22
N LEU A 495 17.02 11.17 24.99
CA LEU A 495 15.78 11.66 24.38
C LEU A 495 14.55 10.76 24.61
N ALA A 496 14.75 9.47 24.88
CA ALA A 496 13.66 8.53 25.10
C ALA A 496 12.85 8.87 26.36
N ALA A 497 11.57 8.48 26.36
CA ALA A 497 10.80 8.34 27.60
C ALA A 497 11.56 7.50 28.62
N LYS A 498 11.26 7.67 29.91
CA LYS A 498 11.77 6.80 30.98
C LYS A 498 10.65 5.92 31.51
N ASP A 499 10.96 4.67 31.85
CA ASP A 499 10.04 3.81 32.61
C ASP A 499 9.93 4.28 34.08
N ARG A 500 9.04 3.66 34.86
CA ARG A 500 8.84 3.96 36.29
C ARG A 500 10.08 3.77 37.18
N ASN A 501 11.16 3.18 36.66
CA ASN A 501 12.44 3.00 37.34
C ASN A 501 13.54 3.94 36.81
N GLY A 502 13.21 4.86 35.89
CA GLY A 502 14.14 5.79 35.25
C GLY A 502 14.90 5.23 34.04
N ARG A 503 14.63 3.98 33.61
CA ARG A 503 15.32 3.36 32.45
C ARG A 503 14.81 3.96 31.14
N PRO A 504 15.68 4.37 30.20
CA PRO A 504 15.25 4.93 28.92
C PRO A 504 14.54 3.89 28.04
N CYS A 505 13.44 4.24 27.40
CA CYS A 505 12.68 3.40 26.46
C CYS A 505 13.37 3.33 25.08
N THR A 506 14.64 2.94 25.09
CA THR A 506 15.46 2.64 23.90
C THR A 506 16.54 1.61 24.27
N GLY A 507 17.02 0.88 23.27
CA GLY A 507 18.03 -0.16 23.43
C GLY A 507 18.35 -0.78 22.08
N TYR A 508 19.48 -1.49 21.97
CA TYR A 508 19.79 -2.26 20.76
C TYR A 508 18.80 -3.41 20.59
N VAL A 509 17.90 -3.29 19.61
CA VAL A 509 16.88 -4.31 19.32
C VAL A 509 17.53 -5.58 18.78
N GLY A 510 18.41 -5.42 17.78
CA GLY A 510 19.05 -6.52 17.06
C GLY A 510 19.65 -6.09 15.72
N PRO A 511 20.13 -7.05 14.91
CA PRO A 511 20.73 -6.79 13.61
C PRO A 511 19.69 -6.49 12.52
N GLY A 512 20.16 -6.10 11.33
CA GLY A 512 19.35 -5.97 10.12
C GLY A 512 18.20 -4.96 10.24
N GLY A 513 17.01 -5.37 9.80
CA GLY A 513 15.77 -4.57 9.84
C GLY A 513 14.97 -4.70 11.14
N SER A 514 15.49 -5.41 12.16
CA SER A 514 14.76 -5.79 13.38
C SER A 514 14.10 -4.64 14.12
N GLY A 515 14.71 -3.45 14.15
CA GLY A 515 14.15 -2.26 14.79
C GLY A 515 12.81 -1.82 14.18
N HIS A 516 12.73 -1.77 12.85
CA HIS A 516 11.48 -1.51 12.14
C HIS A 516 10.50 -2.68 12.18
N PHE A 517 10.99 -3.93 12.23
CA PHE A 517 10.10 -5.09 12.45
C PHE A 517 9.38 -5.00 13.80
N VAL A 518 10.10 -4.72 14.90
CA VAL A 518 9.51 -4.57 16.24
C VAL A 518 8.54 -3.39 16.29
N LYS A 519 8.84 -2.27 15.62
CA LYS A 519 7.90 -1.13 15.52
C LYS A 519 6.65 -1.43 14.68
N MET A 520 6.80 -2.18 13.59
CA MET A 520 5.67 -2.65 12.78
C MET A 520 4.73 -3.52 13.63
N ILE A 521 5.27 -4.52 14.34
CA ILE A 521 4.45 -5.38 15.20
C ILE A 521 3.84 -4.63 16.40
N HIS A 522 4.55 -3.65 16.97
CA HIS A 522 3.97 -2.70 17.94
C HIS A 522 2.67 -2.07 17.38
N ASN A 523 2.69 -1.59 16.13
CA ASN A 523 1.51 -0.99 15.50
C ASN A 523 0.38 -2.03 15.24
N GLY A 524 0.71 -3.29 15.02
CA GLY A 524 -0.30 -4.37 14.99
C GLY A 524 -0.97 -4.58 16.35
N ILE A 525 -0.19 -4.61 17.43
CA ILE A 525 -0.70 -4.68 18.81
C ILE A 525 -1.57 -3.45 19.10
N GLU A 526 -1.13 -2.26 18.69
CA GLU A 526 -1.85 -0.98 18.81
C GLU A 526 -3.22 -1.03 18.14
N GLN A 527 -3.29 -1.44 16.86
CA GLN A 527 -4.56 -1.56 16.15
C GLN A 527 -5.50 -2.56 16.84
N GLY A 528 -4.98 -3.69 17.32
CA GLY A 528 -5.73 -4.67 18.11
C GLY A 528 -6.34 -4.07 19.39
N MET A 529 -5.51 -3.43 20.22
CA MET A 529 -5.94 -2.78 21.46
C MET A 529 -6.94 -1.63 21.21
N MET A 530 -6.70 -0.81 20.18
CA MET A 530 -7.61 0.29 19.80
C MET A 530 -8.99 -0.22 19.36
N SER A 531 -9.05 -1.30 18.56
CA SER A 531 -10.34 -1.90 18.18
C SER A 531 -11.08 -2.48 19.38
N ILE A 532 -10.41 -3.22 20.26
CA ILE A 532 -11.00 -3.72 21.51
C ILE A 532 -11.54 -2.56 22.35
N LEU A 533 -10.78 -1.47 22.51
CA LEU A 533 -11.20 -0.33 23.31
C LEU A 533 -12.40 0.42 22.69
N ALA A 534 -12.47 0.52 21.36
CA ALA A 534 -13.61 1.08 20.65
C ALA A 534 -14.87 0.20 20.77
N GLU A 535 -14.72 -1.12 20.76
CA GLU A 535 -15.80 -2.09 21.03
C GLU A 535 -16.32 -1.96 22.47
N VAL A 536 -15.41 -1.85 23.44
CA VAL A 536 -15.70 -1.65 24.87
C VAL A 536 -16.40 -0.31 25.14
N TRP A 537 -15.94 0.77 24.50
CA TRP A 537 -16.63 2.07 24.52
C TRP A 537 -18.04 1.97 23.93
N ALA A 538 -18.21 1.28 22.80
CA ALA A 538 -19.51 1.08 22.16
C ALA A 538 -20.47 0.25 23.02
N ILE A 539 -19.96 -0.76 23.75
CA ILE A 539 -20.73 -1.53 24.74
C ILE A 539 -21.26 -0.61 25.85
N MET A 540 -20.44 0.27 26.41
CA MET A 540 -20.89 1.18 27.48
C MET A 540 -21.88 2.24 26.98
N VAL A 541 -21.59 2.89 25.85
CA VAL A 541 -22.44 3.98 25.32
C VAL A 541 -23.75 3.44 24.74
N ARG A 542 -23.70 2.42 23.87
CA ARG A 542 -24.88 1.93 23.13
C ARG A 542 -25.58 0.77 23.81
N GLY A 543 -24.83 -0.09 24.51
CA GLY A 543 -25.39 -1.22 25.24
C GLY A 543 -25.87 -0.84 26.65
N LEU A 544 -25.06 -0.11 27.42
CA LEU A 544 -25.41 0.27 28.80
C LEU A 544 -26.04 1.67 28.92
N GLY A 545 -26.14 2.44 27.84
CA GLY A 545 -26.73 3.78 27.84
C GLY A 545 -25.97 4.81 28.69
N MET A 546 -24.65 4.67 28.81
CA MET A 546 -23.82 5.52 29.67
C MET A 546 -23.48 6.86 29.03
N SER A 547 -23.37 7.92 29.85
CA SER A 547 -22.81 9.20 29.42
C SER A 547 -21.30 9.08 29.14
N TYR A 548 -20.75 9.98 28.33
CA TYR A 548 -19.31 10.00 28.08
C TYR A 548 -18.52 10.35 29.37
N GLU A 549 -19.03 11.25 30.21
CA GLU A 549 -18.45 11.53 31.52
C GLU A 549 -18.40 10.28 32.44
N ASP A 550 -19.41 9.40 32.40
CA ASP A 550 -19.40 8.16 33.18
C ASP A 550 -18.44 7.11 32.60
N VAL A 551 -18.37 6.98 31.27
CA VAL A 551 -17.35 6.18 30.59
C VAL A 551 -15.94 6.67 30.94
N GLY A 552 -15.74 7.99 30.99
CA GLY A 552 -14.49 8.62 31.39
C GLY A 552 -14.08 8.29 32.83
N LYS A 553 -15.04 8.22 33.77
CA LYS A 553 -14.79 7.77 35.16
C LYS A 553 -14.37 6.30 35.21
N VAL A 554 -15.04 5.44 34.44
CA VAL A 554 -14.73 4.00 34.36
C VAL A 554 -13.32 3.77 33.83
N PHE A 555 -12.98 4.34 32.67
CA PHE A 555 -11.63 4.21 32.10
C PHE A 555 -10.56 4.80 33.03
N LYS A 556 -10.82 5.95 33.68
CA LYS A 556 -9.89 6.50 34.67
C LYS A 556 -9.62 5.50 35.81
N ASN A 557 -10.66 4.95 36.42
CA ASN A 557 -10.53 3.98 37.51
C ASN A 557 -9.79 2.69 37.08
N TRP A 558 -10.01 2.22 35.85
CA TRP A 558 -9.28 1.07 35.28
C TRP A 558 -7.79 1.35 35.03
N ASN A 559 -7.43 2.60 34.75
CA ASN A 559 -6.03 3.01 34.56
C ASN A 559 -5.30 3.30 35.88
N GLU A 560 -6.04 3.71 36.93
CA GLU A 560 -5.47 3.99 38.26
C GLU A 560 -5.12 2.72 39.04
N SER A 561 -5.76 1.57 38.75
CA SER A 561 -5.47 0.31 39.47
C SER A 561 -5.96 -0.95 38.74
N GLY A 562 -5.43 -2.11 39.17
CA GLY A 562 -5.82 -3.42 38.65
C GLY A 562 -5.06 -3.83 37.38
N PRO A 563 -5.61 -4.72 36.55
CA PRO A 563 -4.87 -5.36 35.45
C PRO A 563 -4.65 -4.45 34.21
N LEU A 564 -5.31 -3.28 34.16
CA LEU A 564 -5.19 -2.28 33.09
C LEU A 564 -4.47 -1.00 33.55
N HIS A 565 -3.75 -1.04 34.68
CA HIS A 565 -3.04 0.12 35.20
C HIS A 565 -1.94 0.61 34.25
N ASP A 566 -1.71 1.93 34.27
CA ASP A 566 -0.72 2.62 33.44
C ASP A 566 -0.80 2.23 31.96
N CYS A 567 -2.02 2.22 31.42
CA CYS A 567 -2.29 1.92 30.02
C CYS A 567 -2.62 3.19 29.21
N PHE A 568 -1.71 3.60 28.32
CA PHE A 568 -1.82 4.85 27.56
C PHE A 568 -3.16 4.97 26.81
N LEU A 569 -3.62 3.90 26.15
CA LEU A 569 -4.89 3.87 25.43
C LEU A 569 -6.11 4.04 26.35
N ILE A 570 -6.11 3.44 27.55
CA ILE A 570 -7.20 3.62 28.53
C ILE A 570 -7.19 5.06 29.06
N ARG A 571 -6.01 5.61 29.38
CA ARG A 571 -5.86 7.00 29.84
C ARG A 571 -6.39 8.00 28.81
N ILE A 572 -5.98 7.92 27.54
CA ILE A 572 -6.51 8.84 26.52
C ILE A 572 -8.00 8.57 26.24
N GLY A 573 -8.48 7.33 26.39
CA GLY A 573 -9.91 7.02 26.35
C GLY A 573 -10.71 7.75 27.43
N ALA A 574 -10.17 7.85 28.65
CA ALA A 574 -10.76 8.65 29.72
C ALA A 574 -10.72 10.16 29.42
N GLU A 575 -9.61 10.67 28.88
CA GLU A 575 -9.44 12.09 28.52
C GLU A 575 -10.41 12.50 27.40
N ILE A 576 -10.48 11.72 26.31
CA ILE A 576 -11.40 11.94 25.18
C ILE A 576 -12.87 11.89 25.65
N SER A 577 -13.21 10.96 26.55
CA SER A 577 -14.59 10.84 27.07
C SER A 577 -14.99 11.99 28.00
N ASN A 578 -14.03 12.74 28.57
CA ASN A 578 -14.28 13.95 29.36
C ASN A 578 -14.05 15.26 28.58
N ALA A 579 -13.56 15.21 27.34
CA ALA A 579 -13.26 16.38 26.53
C ALA A 579 -14.51 17.25 26.27
N LYS A 580 -14.30 18.57 26.17
CA LYS A 580 -15.35 19.56 25.84
C LYS A 580 -14.80 20.60 24.86
N ASP A 581 -15.66 21.04 23.94
CA ASP A 581 -15.38 22.12 22.99
C ASP A 581 -15.78 23.51 23.53
N ASP A 582 -15.64 24.54 22.68
CA ASP A 582 -16.02 25.93 22.98
C ASP A 582 -17.53 26.14 23.24
N HIS A 583 -18.36 25.10 23.03
CA HIS A 583 -19.79 25.09 23.32
C HIS A 583 -20.14 24.24 24.55
N GLY A 584 -19.15 23.53 25.13
CA GLY A 584 -19.31 22.63 26.27
C GLY A 584 -19.76 21.22 25.89
N GLU A 585 -19.91 20.92 24.59
CA GLU A 585 -20.24 19.60 24.08
C GLU A 585 -18.98 18.73 23.97
N ASN A 586 -19.10 17.40 24.03
CA ASN A 586 -17.95 16.52 23.82
C ASN A 586 -17.72 16.32 22.31
N PRO A 587 -16.52 16.64 21.77
CA PRO A 587 -16.19 16.50 20.35
C PRO A 587 -16.46 15.11 19.76
N LEU A 588 -16.37 14.04 20.56
CA LEU A 588 -16.58 12.65 20.14
C LEU A 588 -17.99 12.41 19.57
N GLY A 589 -19.00 13.16 20.03
CA GLY A 589 -20.36 13.11 19.46
C GLY A 589 -20.44 13.55 18.00
N HIS A 590 -19.47 14.36 17.54
CA HIS A 590 -19.40 14.91 16.20
C HIS A 590 -18.46 14.12 15.26
N ILE A 591 -17.73 13.12 15.79
CA ILE A 591 -16.80 12.27 15.02
C ILE A 591 -17.57 11.16 14.29
N ARG A 592 -17.21 10.91 13.03
CA ARG A 592 -17.76 9.81 12.23
C ARG A 592 -16.89 8.56 12.32
N ASP A 593 -17.54 7.40 12.34
CA ASP A 593 -16.95 6.06 12.38
C ASP A 593 -16.27 5.63 11.04
N LYS A 594 -15.33 6.45 10.54
CA LYS A 594 -14.63 6.25 9.27
C LYS A 594 -13.11 6.45 9.43
N VAL A 595 -12.40 5.44 9.91
CA VAL A 595 -10.93 5.36 9.79
C VAL A 595 -10.59 5.16 8.31
N VAL A 596 -9.55 5.80 7.80
CA VAL A 596 -9.23 5.81 6.35
C VAL A 596 -7.78 5.51 6.01
N GLN A 597 -6.89 5.68 6.98
CA GLN A 597 -5.45 5.72 6.78
C GLN A 597 -4.90 4.44 6.14
N ASP A 598 -5.46 3.28 6.51
CA ASP A 598 -5.10 1.98 5.94
C ASP A 598 -5.57 1.81 4.47
N VAL A 599 -6.57 2.58 4.01
CA VAL A 599 -7.19 2.51 2.66
C VAL A 599 -6.68 3.60 1.73
N GLU A 600 -6.33 4.76 2.29
CA GLU A 600 -5.69 5.88 1.60
C GLU A 600 -4.15 5.73 1.62
N GLU A 601 -3.65 4.54 1.96
CA GLU A 601 -2.24 4.10 1.98
C GLU A 601 -1.29 5.05 2.74
N SER A 602 -1.79 5.69 3.80
CA SER A 602 -1.04 6.61 4.68
C SER A 602 -0.64 6.01 6.03
N GLU A 603 -1.04 4.76 6.30
CA GLU A 603 -0.56 3.93 7.41
C GLU A 603 -0.37 2.48 6.95
N GLY A 604 0.80 2.13 6.39
CA GLY A 604 1.07 0.78 5.88
C GLY A 604 1.25 -0.31 6.96
N THR A 605 1.73 0.07 8.16
CA THR A 605 2.21 -0.86 9.20
C THR A 605 1.21 -1.92 9.70
N GLY A 606 -0.08 -1.59 9.78
CA GLY A 606 -1.12 -2.56 10.17
C GLY A 606 -1.31 -3.67 9.15
N ASN A 607 -1.30 -3.30 7.86
CA ASN A 607 -1.41 -4.23 6.73
C ASN A 607 -0.16 -5.13 6.66
N TRP A 608 1.04 -4.56 6.79
CA TRP A 608 2.29 -5.36 6.82
C TRP A 608 2.33 -6.33 8.01
N THR A 609 1.84 -5.94 9.19
CA THR A 609 1.76 -6.86 10.33
C THR A 609 0.85 -8.05 10.03
N CYS A 610 -0.30 -7.82 9.38
CA CYS A 610 -1.19 -8.88 8.95
C CYS A 610 -0.53 -9.80 7.90
N GLN A 611 0.21 -9.22 6.95
CA GLN A 611 0.94 -9.97 5.91
C GLN A 611 2.07 -10.82 6.51
N GLU A 612 2.85 -10.29 7.44
CA GLU A 612 3.95 -11.00 8.09
C GLU A 612 3.45 -12.09 9.04
N ALA A 613 2.35 -11.86 9.77
CA ALA A 613 1.71 -12.91 10.57
C ALA A 613 1.32 -14.11 9.69
N ILE A 614 0.68 -13.86 8.53
CA ILE A 614 0.33 -14.90 7.56
C ILE A 614 1.60 -15.55 6.96
N GLY A 615 2.59 -14.75 6.55
CA GLY A 615 3.85 -15.21 5.95
C GLY A 615 4.82 -15.91 6.92
N LEU A 616 4.56 -15.84 8.21
CA LEU A 616 5.24 -16.58 9.29
C LEU A 616 4.38 -17.73 9.84
N HIS A 617 3.19 -17.95 9.26
CA HIS A 617 2.19 -18.93 9.69
C HIS A 617 1.76 -18.79 11.17
N GLN A 618 1.71 -17.55 11.69
CA GLN A 618 1.33 -17.25 13.07
C GLN A 618 -0.14 -16.83 13.17
N PRO A 619 -0.95 -17.47 14.04
CA PRO A 619 -2.37 -17.18 14.18
C PRO A 619 -2.64 -15.86 14.93
N ALA A 620 -2.68 -14.74 14.20
CA ALA A 620 -2.88 -13.40 14.76
C ALA A 620 -4.33 -12.87 14.60
N ALA A 621 -5.34 -13.69 14.94
CA ALA A 621 -6.73 -13.41 14.59
C ALA A 621 -7.32 -12.14 15.23
N THR A 622 -6.85 -11.71 16.41
CA THR A 622 -7.30 -10.44 17.02
C THR A 622 -6.80 -9.25 16.20
N ILE A 623 -5.50 -9.23 15.90
CA ILE A 623 -4.85 -8.15 15.14
C ILE A 623 -5.43 -8.05 13.72
N VAL A 624 -5.57 -9.19 13.02
CA VAL A 624 -6.15 -9.25 11.67
C VAL A 624 -7.61 -8.78 11.68
N SER A 625 -8.40 -9.18 12.67
CA SER A 625 -9.82 -8.80 12.73
C SER A 625 -10.04 -7.32 13.10
N ALA A 626 -9.17 -6.76 13.93
CA ALA A 626 -9.10 -5.32 14.20
C ALA A 626 -8.81 -4.52 12.92
N HIS A 627 -7.82 -4.95 12.13
CA HIS A 627 -7.47 -4.31 10.85
C HIS A 627 -8.62 -4.41 9.83
N LEU A 628 -9.25 -5.57 9.70
CA LEU A 628 -10.45 -5.75 8.86
C LEU A 628 -11.63 -4.89 9.33
N PHE A 629 -11.76 -4.62 10.64
CA PHE A 629 -12.78 -3.73 11.18
C PHE A 629 -12.48 -2.24 10.89
N ARG A 630 -11.20 -1.82 10.94
CA ARG A 630 -10.77 -0.49 10.45
C ARG A 630 -11.16 -0.31 8.97
N TYR A 631 -10.87 -1.29 8.11
CA TYR A 631 -11.31 -1.31 6.70
C TYR A 631 -12.85 -1.24 6.56
N ALA A 632 -13.61 -2.01 7.33
CA ALA A 632 -15.08 -1.94 7.29
C ALA A 632 -15.60 -0.54 7.67
N SER A 633 -14.94 0.15 8.61
CA SER A 633 -15.29 1.52 9.00
C SER A 633 -15.11 2.52 7.84
N ALA A 634 -14.01 2.40 7.08
CA ALA A 634 -13.63 3.26 5.96
C ALA A 634 -14.72 3.40 4.91
N PHE A 635 -15.37 2.28 4.58
CA PHE A 635 -16.46 2.21 3.61
C PHE A 635 -17.82 2.63 4.18
N ALA A 636 -17.86 3.66 5.04
CA ALA A 636 -19.07 4.18 5.71
C ALA A 636 -20.26 4.43 4.75
N GLY A 637 -20.01 4.93 3.54
CA GLY A 637 -21.05 5.10 2.52
C GLY A 637 -21.65 3.77 2.04
N GLN A 638 -20.82 2.74 1.88
CA GLN A 638 -21.30 1.38 1.56
C GLN A 638 -21.98 0.73 2.77
N ARG A 639 -21.51 0.97 4.01
CA ARG A 639 -22.21 0.54 5.23
C ARG A 639 -23.61 1.14 5.31
N LYS A 640 -23.79 2.42 4.97
CA LYS A 640 -25.12 3.04 4.87
C LYS A 640 -25.99 2.33 3.83
N HIS A 641 -25.54 2.21 2.57
CA HIS A 641 -26.31 1.47 1.54
C HIS A 641 -26.56 0.01 1.92
N ASN A 642 -25.69 -0.59 2.74
CA ASN A 642 -25.88 -1.93 3.25
C ASN A 642 -27.05 -1.98 4.25
N LYS A 643 -27.11 -1.05 5.23
CA LYS A 643 -28.23 -0.91 6.17
C LYS A 643 -29.53 -0.49 5.49
N ASP A 644 -29.51 0.51 4.61
CA ASP A 644 -30.70 0.99 3.87
C ASP A 644 -31.42 -0.16 3.12
N ALA A 645 -30.67 -1.18 2.68
CA ALA A 645 -31.18 -2.37 2.01
C ALA A 645 -31.32 -3.62 2.90
N ALA A 646 -31.05 -3.52 4.21
CA ALA A 646 -31.24 -4.58 5.21
C ALA A 646 -32.29 -4.22 6.27
N GLY A 647 -32.65 -2.93 6.39
CA GLY A 647 -33.52 -2.41 7.43
C GLY A 647 -32.88 -2.45 8.82
N GLU A 648 -33.72 -2.61 9.85
CA GLU A 648 -33.29 -2.63 11.26
C GLU A 648 -32.85 -4.02 11.76
N ALA A 649 -32.70 -5.00 10.87
CA ALA A 649 -32.41 -6.40 11.21
C ALA A 649 -31.01 -6.64 11.82
N THR A 650 -30.15 -5.61 11.89
CA THR A 650 -28.81 -5.62 12.48
C THR A 650 -28.54 -4.34 13.28
N SER A 651 -29.59 -3.79 13.90
CA SER A 651 -29.49 -2.59 14.74
C SER A 651 -29.26 -2.96 16.20
N SER A 652 -28.18 -2.44 16.78
CA SER A 652 -27.80 -2.66 18.17
C SER A 652 -28.90 -2.27 19.15
N LYS A 653 -29.09 -3.10 20.18
CA LYS A 653 -30.07 -2.93 21.26
C LYS A 653 -29.36 -2.54 22.57
N GLU A 654 -30.13 -2.10 23.56
CA GLU A 654 -29.65 -2.01 24.94
C GLU A 654 -29.43 -3.42 25.53
N LEU A 655 -28.51 -3.51 26.50
CA LEU A 655 -28.11 -4.76 27.16
C LEU A 655 -28.96 -5.04 28.41
N ASP A 656 -29.60 -6.20 28.46
CA ASP A 656 -30.25 -6.72 29.67
C ASP A 656 -29.19 -7.20 30.69
N VAL A 657 -28.83 -6.32 31.63
CA VAL A 657 -27.86 -6.59 32.71
C VAL A 657 -28.48 -6.38 34.09
N LYS A 658 -28.26 -7.33 35.00
CA LYS A 658 -28.83 -7.30 36.37
C LYS A 658 -28.19 -6.24 37.28
N SER A 659 -26.91 -5.98 37.07
CA SER A 659 -26.13 -4.89 37.67
C SER A 659 -25.22 -4.34 36.58
N LYS A 660 -25.12 -3.01 36.48
CA LYS A 660 -24.17 -2.38 35.55
C LYS A 660 -22.76 -2.47 36.11
N GLU A 661 -22.61 -2.43 37.43
CA GLU A 661 -21.37 -2.48 38.18
C GLU A 661 -20.68 -3.84 38.02
N GLU A 662 -21.42 -4.94 38.19
CA GLU A 662 -20.94 -6.31 37.94
C GLU A 662 -20.54 -6.49 36.48
N PHE A 663 -21.37 -6.01 35.54
CA PHE A 663 -21.07 -6.12 34.11
C PHE A 663 -19.87 -5.26 33.68
N LEU A 664 -19.66 -4.08 34.29
CA LEU A 664 -18.48 -3.24 34.07
C LEU A 664 -17.20 -3.90 34.62
N SER A 665 -17.28 -4.63 35.74
CA SER A 665 -16.17 -5.45 36.24
C SER A 665 -15.82 -6.58 35.25
N HIS A 666 -16.82 -7.28 34.72
CA HIS A 666 -16.60 -8.26 33.65
C HIS A 666 -16.07 -7.62 32.36
N LEU A 667 -16.49 -6.40 32.02
CA LEU A 667 -16.01 -5.64 30.86
C LEU A 667 -14.53 -5.23 31.03
N GLN A 668 -14.09 -4.87 32.24
CA GLN A 668 -12.67 -4.63 32.54
C GLN A 668 -11.83 -5.87 32.26
N MET A 669 -12.27 -7.03 32.78
CA MET A 669 -11.55 -8.30 32.60
C MET A 669 -11.60 -8.81 31.15
N ALA A 670 -12.70 -8.56 30.42
CA ALA A 670 -12.78 -8.84 28.97
C ALA A 670 -11.85 -7.94 28.15
N THR A 671 -11.71 -6.66 28.53
CA THR A 671 -10.76 -5.72 27.92
C THR A 671 -9.32 -6.20 28.11
N TYR A 672 -8.98 -6.59 29.35
CA TYR A 672 -7.67 -7.15 29.71
C TYR A 672 -7.35 -8.45 28.96
N PHE A 673 -8.31 -9.39 28.92
CA PHE A 673 -8.22 -10.63 28.15
C PHE A 673 -7.91 -10.33 26.67
N GLY A 674 -8.63 -9.38 26.07
CA GLY A 674 -8.36 -8.93 24.70
C GLY A 674 -6.94 -8.38 24.54
N PHE A 675 -6.55 -7.40 25.37
CA PHE A 675 -5.22 -6.76 25.27
C PHE A 675 -4.07 -7.76 25.45
N ILE A 676 -4.14 -8.68 26.42
CA ILE A 676 -3.07 -9.68 26.62
C ILE A 676 -3.02 -10.70 25.46
N THR A 677 -4.13 -10.99 24.76
CA THR A 677 -4.05 -11.75 23.49
C THR A 677 -3.41 -10.96 22.34
N CYS A 678 -3.58 -9.64 22.26
CA CYS A 678 -2.85 -8.82 21.28
C CYS A 678 -1.33 -8.91 21.51
N PHE A 679 -0.88 -8.75 22.77
CA PHE A 679 0.52 -8.90 23.13
C PHE A 679 1.04 -10.33 22.88
N ALA A 680 0.24 -11.37 23.17
CA ALA A 680 0.61 -12.75 22.87
C ALA A 680 0.86 -12.95 21.37
N GLN A 681 -0.13 -12.62 20.53
CA GLN A 681 -0.02 -12.72 19.06
C GLN A 681 1.16 -11.92 18.51
N GLY A 682 1.35 -10.68 18.97
CA GLY A 682 2.48 -9.84 18.56
C GLY A 682 3.85 -10.43 18.94
N MET A 683 3.99 -10.93 20.17
CA MET A 683 5.25 -11.53 20.60
C MET A 683 5.51 -12.91 19.95
N ASP A 684 4.49 -13.71 19.65
CA ASP A 684 4.62 -14.94 18.86
C ASP A 684 5.13 -14.63 17.42
N ILE A 685 4.63 -13.56 16.78
CA ILE A 685 5.16 -13.08 15.48
C ILE A 685 6.64 -12.66 15.59
N ILE A 686 7.00 -11.95 16.65
CA ILE A 686 8.40 -11.53 16.90
C ILE A 686 9.32 -12.74 17.11
N GLN A 687 8.90 -13.73 17.89
CA GLN A 687 9.66 -14.98 18.08
C GLN A 687 9.81 -15.76 16.76
N ALA A 688 8.75 -15.87 15.97
CA ALA A 688 8.77 -16.59 14.68
C ALA A 688 9.73 -15.94 13.67
N GLN A 689 9.75 -14.60 13.58
CA GLN A 689 10.68 -13.87 12.73
C GLN A 689 12.12 -13.95 13.26
N ASP A 690 12.35 -13.77 14.55
CA ASP A 690 13.68 -13.86 15.16
C ASP A 690 14.33 -15.23 14.88
N LYS A 691 13.56 -16.30 15.05
CA LYS A 691 13.96 -17.68 14.75
C LYS A 691 14.23 -17.95 13.26
N LYS A 692 13.56 -17.23 12.37
CA LYS A 692 13.74 -17.30 10.91
C LYS A 692 14.95 -16.51 10.42
N MET A 693 15.30 -15.42 11.11
CA MET A 693 16.39 -14.51 10.72
C MET A 693 17.68 -14.68 11.54
N ASP A 694 17.64 -15.44 12.63
CA ASP A 694 18.72 -15.60 13.62
C ASP A 694 19.22 -14.26 14.20
N TRP A 695 18.28 -13.33 14.39
CA TRP A 695 18.51 -11.98 14.91
C TRP A 695 18.95 -11.98 16.41
N LYS A 696 18.56 -13.01 17.17
CA LYS A 696 18.84 -13.22 18.60
C LYS A 696 18.28 -12.09 19.47
N LEU A 697 17.03 -11.73 19.21
CA LEU A 697 16.35 -10.63 19.89
C LEU A 697 16.22 -10.87 21.40
N LYS A 698 16.39 -9.81 22.19
CA LYS A 698 16.17 -9.84 23.64
C LYS A 698 14.76 -9.37 23.96
N TYR A 699 13.83 -10.30 24.13
CA TYR A 699 12.41 -9.96 24.34
C TYR A 699 12.14 -9.11 25.59
N ARG A 700 12.97 -9.21 26.65
CA ARG A 700 12.88 -8.33 27.83
C ARG A 700 13.24 -6.88 27.51
N ASP A 701 14.25 -6.67 26.68
CA ASP A 701 14.70 -5.34 26.25
C ASP A 701 13.60 -4.72 25.36
N ILE A 702 13.01 -5.50 24.43
CA ILE A 702 11.84 -5.09 23.62
C ILE A 702 10.65 -4.68 24.50
N LEU A 703 10.30 -5.48 25.51
CA LEU A 703 9.23 -5.14 26.45
C LEU A 703 9.53 -3.86 27.26
N GLN A 704 10.80 -3.61 27.58
CA GLN A 704 11.22 -2.39 28.27
C GLN A 704 11.06 -1.14 27.39
N LEU A 705 11.25 -1.24 26.06
CA LEU A 705 10.91 -0.16 25.13
C LEU A 705 9.45 0.27 25.25
N TRP A 706 8.56 -0.68 25.54
CA TRP A 706 7.12 -0.45 25.57
C TRP A 706 6.57 0.02 26.93
N ARG A 707 7.43 0.25 27.94
CA ARG A 707 7.01 0.73 29.28
C ARG A 707 6.74 2.24 29.37
N GLY A 708 7.03 3.01 28.31
CA GLY A 708 6.84 4.46 28.33
C GLY A 708 7.05 5.10 26.97
N GLY A 709 6.35 6.20 26.71
CA GLY A 709 6.47 6.98 25.47
C GLY A 709 5.79 6.37 24.25
N CYS A 710 5.55 5.06 24.21
CA CYS A 710 4.85 4.37 23.13
C CYS A 710 3.32 4.33 23.32
N ILE A 711 2.57 4.09 22.23
CA ILE A 711 1.10 4.04 22.28
C ILE A 711 0.58 2.79 23.01
N ILE A 712 1.26 1.64 22.88
CA ILE A 712 0.83 0.37 23.51
C ILE A 712 1.24 0.23 24.98
N GLN A 713 1.77 1.28 25.61
CA GLN A 713 2.14 1.26 27.03
C GLN A 713 0.98 0.72 27.87
N ALA A 714 1.24 -0.34 28.63
CA ALA A 714 0.29 -1.07 29.46
C ALA A 714 1.05 -1.85 30.55
N ASP A 715 1.54 -1.14 31.56
CA ASP A 715 2.58 -1.65 32.47
C ASP A 715 2.12 -2.92 33.24
N GLY A 716 0.83 -3.03 33.57
CA GLY A 716 0.22 -4.22 34.18
C GLY A 716 0.22 -5.49 33.30
N ILE A 717 0.26 -5.35 31.96
CA ILE A 717 0.44 -6.48 31.04
C ILE A 717 1.94 -6.78 30.86
N ILE A 718 2.76 -5.72 30.73
CA ILE A 718 4.20 -5.86 30.54
C ILE A 718 4.87 -6.51 31.76
N ASP A 719 4.36 -6.29 32.98
CA ASP A 719 4.82 -6.98 34.19
C ASP A 719 4.60 -8.50 34.16
N VAL A 720 3.48 -8.98 33.60
CA VAL A 720 3.21 -10.42 33.42
C VAL A 720 4.20 -11.02 32.41
N LEU A 721 4.43 -10.31 31.30
CA LEU A 721 5.33 -10.76 30.23
C LEU A 721 6.80 -10.70 30.65
N GLU A 722 7.24 -9.67 31.37
CA GLU A 722 8.61 -9.58 31.90
C GLU A 722 8.85 -10.67 32.96
N LYS A 723 7.87 -10.97 33.83
CA LYS A 723 7.95 -12.10 34.76
C LYS A 723 8.13 -13.43 34.02
N MET A 724 7.32 -13.70 33.00
CA MET A 724 7.46 -14.88 32.13
C MET A 724 8.85 -14.95 31.49
N TYR A 725 9.31 -13.88 30.83
CA TYR A 725 10.61 -13.86 30.17
C TYR A 725 11.81 -13.84 31.13
N SER A 726 11.61 -13.53 32.41
CA SER A 726 12.66 -13.60 33.44
C SER A 726 13.01 -15.03 33.88
N ARG A 727 12.16 -16.01 33.58
CA ARG A 727 12.36 -17.41 33.98
C ARG A 727 13.37 -18.13 33.10
N GLU A 728 14.38 -18.72 33.74
CA GLU A 728 15.40 -19.53 33.08
C GLU A 728 14.90 -20.94 32.73
N ASP A 729 13.91 -21.45 33.47
CA ASP A 729 13.33 -22.79 33.34
C ASP A 729 12.21 -22.87 32.28
N ARG A 730 11.82 -21.74 31.66
CA ARG A 730 10.83 -21.72 30.59
C ARG A 730 11.37 -22.41 29.33
N ASN A 731 10.52 -23.15 28.61
CA ASN A 731 10.84 -23.54 27.25
C ASN A 731 10.94 -22.28 26.36
N LYS A 732 11.93 -22.25 25.46
CA LYS A 732 12.18 -21.14 24.52
C LYS A 732 11.61 -21.41 23.13
N ASP A 733 11.20 -22.65 22.85
CA ASP A 733 10.46 -23.03 21.65
C ASP A 733 8.92 -22.87 21.81
N ASP A 734 8.43 -22.65 23.04
CA ASP A 734 7.00 -22.47 23.35
C ASP A 734 6.53 -21.02 23.11
N GLY A 735 5.43 -20.88 22.37
CA GLY A 735 4.72 -19.62 22.19
C GLY A 735 4.06 -19.10 23.48
N ILE A 736 3.64 -17.84 23.48
CA ILE A 736 3.32 -17.09 24.71
C ILE A 736 2.27 -17.80 25.57
N LEU A 737 1.21 -18.33 24.95
CA LEU A 737 0.06 -18.94 25.64
C LEU A 737 0.40 -20.17 26.51
N ALA A 738 1.51 -20.86 26.24
CA ALA A 738 1.92 -22.04 27.02
C ALA A 738 2.57 -21.67 28.37
N ASN A 739 2.93 -20.40 28.58
CA ASN A 739 3.62 -19.96 29.78
C ASN A 739 2.60 -19.70 30.91
N ILE A 740 2.81 -20.32 32.07
CA ILE A 740 1.84 -20.36 33.18
C ILE A 740 1.44 -18.96 33.69
N GLU A 741 2.34 -17.98 33.61
CA GLU A 741 2.04 -16.58 33.95
C GLU A 741 0.92 -16.02 33.08
N VAL A 742 0.98 -16.20 31.76
CA VAL A 742 -0.02 -15.69 30.80
C VAL A 742 -1.27 -16.59 30.77
N ALA A 743 -1.07 -17.91 30.83
CA ALA A 743 -2.17 -18.88 30.86
C ALA A 743 -3.09 -18.68 32.08
N LYS A 744 -2.53 -18.33 33.26
CA LYS A 744 -3.32 -18.00 34.45
C LYS A 744 -4.17 -16.75 34.21
N GLU A 745 -3.59 -15.64 33.77
CA GLU A 745 -4.33 -14.38 33.58
C GLU A 745 -5.45 -14.51 32.52
N LEU A 746 -5.20 -15.28 31.45
CA LEU A 746 -6.23 -15.62 30.46
C LEU A 746 -7.32 -16.55 31.02
N SER A 747 -6.96 -17.56 31.83
CA SER A 747 -7.92 -18.46 32.48
C SER A 747 -8.82 -17.71 33.46
N ASP A 748 -8.25 -16.86 34.31
CA ASP A 748 -8.98 -16.09 35.33
C ASP A 748 -9.95 -15.07 34.70
N SER A 749 -9.61 -14.53 33.52
CA SER A 749 -10.46 -13.56 32.80
C SER A 749 -11.41 -14.20 31.75
N LEU A 750 -11.24 -15.49 31.42
CA LEU A 750 -12.00 -16.20 30.38
C LEU A 750 -13.53 -16.16 30.58
N LEU A 751 -13.99 -16.29 31.83
CA LEU A 751 -15.43 -16.29 32.13
C LEU A 751 -16.05 -14.92 31.85
N ALA A 752 -15.37 -13.85 32.25
CA ALA A 752 -15.80 -12.47 32.02
C ALA A 752 -15.85 -12.15 30.53
N ALA A 753 -14.79 -12.51 29.78
CA ALA A 753 -14.74 -12.38 28.33
C ALA A 753 -15.94 -13.08 27.65
N LYS A 754 -16.20 -14.36 28.00
CA LYS A 754 -17.35 -15.11 27.48
C LYS A 754 -18.68 -14.43 27.76
N GLN A 755 -18.92 -13.98 29.00
CA GLN A 755 -20.19 -13.33 29.37
C GLN A 755 -20.41 -12.01 28.60
N VAL A 756 -19.39 -11.16 28.52
CA VAL A 756 -19.44 -9.89 27.78
C VAL A 756 -19.71 -10.12 26.30
N ILE A 757 -18.99 -11.05 25.67
CA ILE A 757 -19.11 -11.33 24.23
C ILE A 757 -20.49 -11.93 23.90
N ILE A 758 -21.02 -12.85 24.73
CA ILE A 758 -22.38 -13.38 24.56
C ILE A 758 -23.41 -12.25 24.60
N ARG A 759 -23.38 -11.39 25.64
CA ARG A 759 -24.35 -10.30 25.78
C ARG A 759 -24.24 -9.27 24.67
N ALA A 760 -23.03 -8.95 24.20
CA ALA A 760 -22.82 -8.06 23.07
C ALA A 760 -23.44 -8.62 21.76
N ILE A 761 -23.29 -9.93 21.51
CA ILE A 761 -23.89 -10.59 20.34
C ILE A 761 -25.42 -10.67 20.44
N GLU A 762 -25.99 -10.97 21.62
CA GLU A 762 -27.45 -10.94 21.84
C GLU A 762 -28.08 -9.55 21.56
N ALA A 763 -27.30 -8.49 21.76
CA ALA A 763 -27.69 -7.10 21.54
C ALA A 763 -27.26 -6.52 20.17
N ASP A 764 -26.82 -7.34 19.20
CA ASP A 764 -26.33 -6.89 17.88
C ASP A 764 -25.21 -5.81 17.94
N LEU A 765 -24.36 -5.85 18.95
CA LEU A 765 -23.18 -4.98 19.07
C LEU A 765 -22.00 -5.58 18.31
N CYS A 766 -21.34 -4.77 17.47
CA CYS A 766 -20.14 -5.19 16.75
C CYS A 766 -18.96 -5.35 17.72
N VAL A 767 -18.53 -6.60 17.96
CA VAL A 767 -17.38 -6.95 18.81
C VAL A 767 -16.35 -7.87 18.12
N PRO A 768 -15.86 -7.55 16.90
CA PRO A 768 -14.99 -8.45 16.13
C PRO A 768 -13.65 -8.76 16.81
N ALA A 769 -12.94 -7.78 17.37
CA ALA A 769 -11.63 -8.01 17.98
C ALA A 769 -11.76 -8.76 19.33
N LEU A 770 -12.75 -8.41 20.17
CA LEU A 770 -13.03 -9.16 21.41
C LEU A 770 -13.43 -10.62 21.13
N SER A 771 -14.38 -10.84 20.21
CA SER A 771 -14.83 -12.21 19.87
C SER A 771 -13.71 -13.06 19.26
N GLN A 772 -12.85 -12.49 18.41
CA GLN A 772 -11.72 -13.20 17.83
C GLN A 772 -10.56 -13.42 18.81
N SER A 773 -10.43 -12.60 19.85
CA SER A 773 -9.55 -12.88 21.00
C SER A 773 -9.98 -14.15 21.74
N LEU A 774 -11.28 -14.31 21.99
CA LEU A 774 -11.84 -15.50 22.65
C LEU A 774 -11.67 -16.76 21.79
N GLU A 775 -11.95 -16.67 20.48
CA GLU A 775 -11.76 -17.80 19.57
C GLU A 775 -10.29 -18.17 19.39
N TYR A 776 -9.39 -17.19 19.26
CA TYR A 776 -7.93 -17.40 19.24
C TYR A 776 -7.45 -18.22 20.43
N TYR A 777 -7.83 -17.81 21.65
CA TYR A 777 -7.45 -18.53 22.86
C TYR A 777 -8.03 -19.97 22.86
N LYS A 778 -9.29 -20.14 22.45
CA LYS A 778 -9.93 -21.47 22.38
C LYS A 778 -9.23 -22.42 21.41
N TYR A 779 -8.98 -22.02 20.16
CA TYR A 779 -8.38 -22.94 19.19
C TYR A 779 -6.88 -23.17 19.45
N SER A 780 -6.17 -22.19 20.02
CA SER A 780 -4.75 -22.30 20.35
C SER A 780 -4.46 -23.09 21.63
N THR A 781 -5.50 -23.46 22.39
CA THR A 781 -5.38 -24.28 23.63
C THR A 781 -6.16 -25.59 23.58
N SER A 782 -6.79 -25.93 22.45
CA SER A 782 -7.53 -27.19 22.29
C SER A 782 -6.69 -28.29 21.65
N THR A 783 -6.70 -29.49 22.23
CA THR A 783 -6.10 -30.70 21.64
C THR A 783 -6.99 -31.35 20.59
N GLU A 784 -8.26 -30.96 20.49
CA GLU A 784 -9.18 -31.42 19.44
C GLU A 784 -9.84 -30.22 18.74
N LEU A 785 -9.77 -30.22 17.41
CA LEU A 785 -10.38 -29.20 16.55
C LEU A 785 -11.26 -29.89 15.49
N PRO A 786 -12.32 -29.23 14.99
CA PRO A 786 -13.15 -29.78 13.92
C PRO A 786 -12.41 -29.91 12.57
N THR A 787 -11.17 -29.42 12.48
CA THR A 787 -10.28 -29.52 11.31
C THR A 787 -10.05 -30.97 10.84
N GLN A 788 -10.20 -31.97 11.72
CA GLN A 788 -10.21 -33.39 11.34
C GLN A 788 -11.20 -33.74 10.21
N PHE A 789 -12.27 -32.93 10.03
CA PHE A 789 -13.18 -33.08 8.90
C PHE A 789 -12.59 -32.51 7.60
N MET A 790 -11.88 -31.37 7.66
CA MET A 790 -11.21 -30.81 6.49
C MET A 790 -10.03 -31.66 6.04
N GLU A 791 -9.30 -32.31 6.95
CA GLU A 791 -8.30 -33.34 6.61
C GLU A 791 -8.93 -34.48 5.79
N ALA A 792 -10.11 -34.97 6.21
CA ALA A 792 -10.84 -35.99 5.47
C ALA A 792 -11.35 -35.50 4.11
N GLU A 793 -11.80 -34.24 3.98
CA GLU A 793 -12.16 -33.65 2.69
C GLU A 793 -10.95 -33.51 1.75
N LEU A 794 -9.83 -32.99 2.27
CA LEU A 794 -8.55 -32.85 1.56
C LEU A 794 -8.02 -34.20 1.07
N ASP A 795 -8.10 -35.25 1.89
CA ASP A 795 -7.73 -36.59 1.47
C ASP A 795 -8.72 -37.19 0.45
N TYR A 796 -10.02 -36.93 0.60
CA TYR A 796 -11.07 -37.37 -0.34
C TYR A 796 -10.87 -36.86 -1.77
N PHE A 797 -10.61 -35.56 -1.95
CA PHE A 797 -10.49 -34.98 -3.30
C PHE A 797 -9.06 -34.83 -3.81
N GLY A 798 -8.08 -34.75 -2.90
CA GLY A 798 -6.69 -34.39 -3.21
C GLY A 798 -5.63 -35.41 -2.80
N LYS A 799 -5.98 -36.46 -2.05
CA LYS A 799 -5.03 -37.45 -1.49
C LYS A 799 -3.92 -36.78 -0.67
N HIS A 800 -4.29 -35.74 0.08
CA HIS A 800 -3.35 -34.88 0.81
C HIS A 800 -2.70 -35.55 2.02
N MET A 801 -3.24 -36.68 2.48
CA MET A 801 -2.78 -37.48 3.63
C MET A 801 -2.93 -36.80 5.01
N PHE A 802 -3.16 -37.60 6.05
CA PHE A 802 -3.49 -37.16 7.40
C PHE A 802 -2.81 -38.04 8.47
N ASP A 803 -2.66 -37.52 9.69
CA ASP A 803 -2.24 -38.28 10.88
C ASP A 803 -3.47 -38.86 11.62
N ARG A 804 -3.32 -40.02 12.25
CA ARG A 804 -4.40 -40.69 13.02
C ARG A 804 -4.32 -40.39 14.52
N LYS A 805 -5.40 -40.68 15.25
CA LYS A 805 -5.46 -40.54 16.71
C LYS A 805 -4.61 -41.57 17.46
N GLU A 806 -4.18 -42.64 16.81
CA GLU A 806 -3.25 -43.64 17.36
C GLU A 806 -1.77 -43.32 17.12
N ASP A 807 -1.46 -42.34 16.26
CA ASP A 807 -0.08 -41.91 16.00
C ASP A 807 0.46 -41.05 17.15
N PRO A 808 1.81 -40.94 17.33
CA PRO A 808 2.39 -40.03 18.31
C PRO A 808 1.96 -38.58 18.07
N PHE A 809 1.56 -37.88 19.14
CA PHE A 809 1.00 -36.52 19.04
C PHE A 809 1.90 -35.58 18.20
N PRO A 810 1.38 -34.93 17.16
CA PRO A 810 2.19 -34.20 16.19
C PRO A 810 2.85 -32.98 16.82
N GLY A 811 4.17 -32.85 16.60
CA GLY A 811 4.97 -31.74 17.10
C GLY A 811 4.98 -30.55 16.12
N LYS A 812 5.93 -30.57 15.17
CA LYS A 812 5.99 -29.56 14.11
C LYS A 812 4.98 -29.88 13.00
N PRO A 813 4.32 -28.87 12.38
CA PRO A 813 3.47 -29.08 11.22
C PRO A 813 4.23 -29.81 10.10
N LYS A 814 3.68 -30.95 9.68
CA LYS A 814 4.14 -31.77 8.54
C LYS A 814 2.90 -32.34 7.83
N THR A 815 3.07 -32.87 6.62
CA THR A 815 2.06 -33.75 6.01
C THR A 815 1.95 -35.05 6.80
N GLY A 816 0.73 -35.53 7.01
CA GLY A 816 0.49 -36.78 7.73
C GLY A 816 0.83 -38.03 6.91
N GLU A 817 0.89 -39.18 7.57
CA GLU A 817 1.45 -40.42 6.98
C GLU A 817 0.40 -41.40 6.41
N HIS A 818 -0.90 -41.11 6.55
CA HIS A 818 -1.98 -42.02 6.15
C HIS A 818 -2.89 -41.44 5.07
N HIS A 819 -3.44 -42.32 4.25
CA HIS A 819 -4.46 -42.01 3.24
C HIS A 819 -5.57 -43.05 3.31
N TYR A 820 -6.81 -42.65 3.01
CA TYR A 820 -7.95 -43.54 2.85
C TYR A 820 -8.57 -43.37 1.45
N GLU A 821 -8.80 -44.47 0.73
CA GLU A 821 -9.40 -44.42 -0.62
C GLU A 821 -10.93 -44.24 -0.49
N TRP A 822 -11.36 -43.04 -0.10
CA TRP A 822 -12.76 -42.70 0.19
C TRP A 822 -13.72 -43.02 -0.95
N LYS A 823 -13.24 -42.89 -2.19
CA LYS A 823 -13.96 -43.24 -3.41
C LYS A 823 -12.97 -43.46 -4.56
N PRO A 824 -12.92 -44.67 -5.14
CA PRO A 824 -12.04 -44.96 -6.28
C PRO A 824 -12.12 -43.93 -7.40
N ALA A 825 -10.97 -43.55 -7.95
CA ALA A 825 -10.87 -42.70 -9.13
C ALA A 825 -11.39 -43.43 -10.38
N VAL A 826 -12.63 -43.12 -10.79
CA VAL A 826 -13.30 -43.69 -11.98
C VAL A 826 -13.11 -42.77 -13.18
N GLY A 827 -12.40 -43.23 -14.21
CA GLY A 827 -12.15 -42.48 -15.44
C GLY A 827 -13.38 -42.40 -16.36
N LYS A 828 -13.27 -41.59 -17.43
CA LYS A 828 -14.35 -41.40 -18.42
C LYS A 828 -14.63 -42.62 -19.32
N ARG A 829 -13.85 -43.70 -19.19
CA ARG A 829 -14.03 -44.98 -19.91
C ARG A 829 -14.51 -46.10 -19.00
N ASP A 830 -14.60 -45.83 -17.70
CA ASP A 830 -14.94 -46.78 -16.64
C ASP A 830 -16.38 -46.53 -16.12
N LYS A 831 -17.20 -45.88 -16.96
CA LYS A 831 -18.61 -45.52 -16.79
C LYS A 831 -19.35 -45.75 -18.12
#